data_AF-A0A667GPJ8-F1
#
_entry.id   AF-A0A667GPJ8-F1
#
_cell.length_a   1.000
_cell.length_b   1.000
_cell.length_c   1.000
_cell.angle_alpha   90.00
_cell.angle_beta   90.00
_cell.angle_gamma   90.00
#
_symmetry.space_group_name_H-M   'P 1'
#
loop_
_entity.id
_entity.type
_entity.pdbx_description
1 polymer ?
#
loop_
_entity_poly.entity_id
_entity_poly.type
_entity_poly.pdbx_seq_one_letter_code
_entity_poly.pdbx_strand_id
1 'polypeptide(L)'
;MQPPPRKVKPAQEVKLRFLEQLSILQTRQQREADLLEDIRSYSKQRAAIEREYGQALQKLAGPFLKREGHRSGEMDSRPSMGRGRMVFGAWRCLLDATVAGGQARLQASDRYRDLAGGTGRSAKEQVLRKGAENLQRAQAEVLQSVRELSRSRKLYGQRERVWALAQEKAADVQARLNRSDHGLFHTRTSLQKLSTKLSAQSAQYSQQLRTARNEYLLNLVATNAHLDHYYQEELPALLKALVSELLEHLRDPLTLLSRTELEAAEMALEHARHGAQATSQVSWEQDLKLFLQEPGVFSPTPPQEFQPAGTDQVCALELEGDAGGMAGDSSLEKEVQRWTSRAARDYKIQNHGHRVLQRLEQRRQQAPEREAPGIEQRLQEVRESIRRAQVSQVKGAARLALLQGAGLDVQRWLKPAMTQAQDEVEQERRLSEARLSQRDLSPTAEDAELSDFEECEETGELFEEPAPTVLATRPLPCPAHVVFGYQAGREDELTITEGEWLEVIEEGDADEWVKARNQHGEVGFVPERYLNFPDLSFPESGHDSDNPSGAEPTAFLARALYSYTGQSAEELSFPEGALIRLLPRAQDGVDDGFWRGEFGGHVGVFPSLLVEELLGPPGPHELSDPEQVLPSPSPPSFSPPVPTCALDGAPAPVLPVDQDLECPGPLDMMAPRLRPVFKPYQASQHDMCRFHSEDYIDFLQRVSPTNMQGFTKSLNAFNVGDDCPVFPGLFEFCSRYTGASLQGATQLNNKICDIAINWAGGLHHAKKFEASGFCYVNDIVIGILELLKYHPRVLYIDIDIHHGDGVQEAFYLTDRVMTVSFHKYGNYFFPGTGDMYEVGAESGRYYCLNVPLRDGIDDQSYKHLFQPVINQVVDFYQPTCIVLQCGADSLGCDRLGCFNLSIRGHGECVEYVKSFNIPLLVLGGGGYTVRNVARCWTYETSLLVEEAISEELPYSEYFEYFAPDFTLHPDVSTRIENQNSRQYLDQIRQTIFENLKMLNHAPSVQIHDVPADLLTYDRTDEADAEERGPEENYSRPEAPNEFYDGDHDNDKESDVEI
;
A
#
# COMPACT_ATOMS: atom_id res chain seq x y z
N MET A 1 30.80 -48.07 62.24
CA MET A 1 30.44 -48.67 60.93
C MET A 1 28.96 -48.49 60.71
N GLN A 2 28.50 -47.95 59.57
CA GLN A 2 27.10 -48.08 59.17
C GLN A 2 26.83 -49.52 58.72
N PRO A 3 25.62 -50.08 58.89
CA PRO A 3 25.24 -51.32 58.23
C PRO A 3 25.26 -51.10 56.70
N PRO A 4 25.70 -52.09 55.89
CA PRO A 4 25.72 -51.94 54.44
C PRO A 4 24.30 -51.67 53.91
N PRO A 5 24.14 -50.81 52.89
CA PRO A 5 22.83 -50.40 52.40
C PRO A 5 21.99 -51.61 51.99
N ARG A 6 20.69 -51.55 52.34
CA ARG A 6 19.71 -52.61 52.07
C ARG A 6 19.60 -52.82 50.55
N LYS A 7 20.32 -53.81 50.01
CA LYS A 7 20.26 -54.16 48.58
C LYS A 7 18.79 -54.39 48.20
N VAL A 8 18.27 -53.54 47.33
CA VAL A 8 16.89 -53.62 46.86
C VAL A 8 16.74 -54.91 46.03
N LYS A 9 15.53 -55.45 45.99
CA LYS A 9 15.25 -56.65 45.16
C LYS A 9 15.10 -56.18 43.72
N PRO A 10 15.71 -56.84 42.71
CA PRO A 10 15.54 -56.44 41.30
C PRO A 10 14.07 -56.37 40.84
N ALA A 11 13.23 -57.31 41.29
CA ALA A 11 11.78 -57.28 41.04
C ALA A 11 11.05 -56.05 41.65
N GLN A 12 11.69 -55.32 42.58
CA GLN A 12 11.15 -54.10 43.18
C GLN A 12 11.71 -52.84 42.51
N GLU A 13 12.96 -52.88 42.00
CA GLU A 13 13.53 -51.84 41.12
C GLU A 13 12.75 -51.78 39.79
N VAL A 14 12.49 -52.93 39.16
CA VAL A 14 11.66 -53.03 37.94
C VAL A 14 10.23 -52.54 38.21
N LYS A 15 9.61 -52.91 39.34
CA LYS A 15 8.27 -52.42 39.70
C LYS A 15 8.24 -50.88 39.86
N LEU A 16 9.29 -50.27 40.42
CA LEU A 16 9.35 -48.81 40.57
C LEU A 16 9.42 -48.12 39.19
N ARG A 17 10.25 -48.60 38.27
CA ARG A 17 10.31 -48.09 36.89
C ARG A 17 8.98 -48.24 36.13
N PHE A 18 8.26 -49.33 36.33
CA PHE A 18 6.94 -49.52 35.71
C PHE A 18 5.87 -48.55 36.26
N LEU A 19 5.92 -48.23 37.56
CA LEU A 19 5.07 -47.18 38.16
C LEU A 19 5.44 -45.78 37.66
N GLU A 20 6.73 -45.50 37.48
CA GLU A 20 7.25 -44.25 36.93
C GLU A 20 6.81 -44.04 35.47
N GLN A 21 6.91 -45.08 34.62
CA GLN A 21 6.38 -45.08 33.25
C GLN A 21 4.88 -44.76 33.19
N LEU A 22 4.07 -45.40 34.06
CA LEU A 22 2.64 -45.13 34.15
C LEU A 22 2.35 -43.70 34.62
N SER A 23 3.12 -43.19 35.60
CA SER A 23 2.97 -41.82 36.12
C SER A 23 3.28 -40.77 35.06
N ILE A 24 4.37 -40.93 34.30
CA ILE A 24 4.74 -40.03 33.20
C ILE A 24 3.65 -40.02 32.11
N LEU A 25 3.12 -41.21 31.77
CA LEU A 25 2.05 -41.35 30.79
C LEU A 25 0.76 -40.64 31.25
N GLN A 26 0.38 -40.80 32.52
CA GLN A 26 -0.76 -40.11 33.13
C GLN A 26 -0.56 -38.58 33.18
N THR A 27 0.64 -38.09 33.50
CA THR A 27 0.94 -36.65 33.48
C THR A 27 0.86 -36.07 32.06
N ARG A 28 1.33 -36.78 31.05
CA ARG A 28 1.18 -36.39 29.64
C ARG A 28 -0.30 -36.38 29.22
N GLN A 29 -1.02 -37.45 29.53
CA GLN A 29 -2.46 -37.60 29.27
C GLN A 29 -3.27 -36.44 29.86
N GLN A 30 -2.97 -36.02 31.10
CA GLN A 30 -3.66 -34.92 31.75
C GLN A 30 -3.48 -33.62 30.97
N ARG A 31 -2.24 -33.24 30.63
CA ARG A 31 -1.95 -32.03 29.82
C ARG A 31 -2.69 -32.03 28.47
N GLU A 32 -2.75 -33.17 27.80
CA GLU A 32 -3.47 -33.33 26.53
C GLU A 32 -5.01 -33.35 26.69
N ALA A 33 -5.54 -33.51 27.91
CA ALA A 33 -6.95 -33.36 28.24
C ALA A 33 -7.28 -31.91 28.64
N ASP A 34 -6.41 -31.28 29.42
CA ASP A 34 -6.48 -29.86 29.80
C ASP A 34 -6.48 -28.98 28.53
N LEU A 35 -5.55 -29.22 27.60
CA LEU A 35 -5.47 -28.50 26.32
C LEU A 35 -6.76 -28.60 25.47
N LEU A 36 -7.49 -29.71 25.53
CA LEU A 36 -8.77 -29.84 24.83
C LEU A 36 -9.90 -29.06 25.52
N GLU A 37 -9.85 -28.93 26.85
CA GLU A 37 -10.76 -28.09 27.62
C GLU A 37 -10.45 -26.59 27.38
N ASP A 38 -9.17 -26.22 27.27
CA ASP A 38 -8.74 -24.88 26.88
C ASP A 38 -9.19 -24.53 25.45
N ILE A 39 -8.97 -25.42 24.47
CA ILE A 39 -9.48 -25.26 23.09
C ILE A 39 -11.01 -25.08 23.08
N ARG A 40 -11.75 -25.86 23.89
CA ARG A 40 -13.21 -25.74 24.01
C ARG A 40 -13.64 -24.42 24.63
N SER A 41 -12.95 -23.99 25.69
CA SER A 41 -13.20 -22.72 26.40
C SER A 41 -12.92 -21.53 25.49
N TYR A 42 -11.77 -21.54 24.81
CA TYR A 42 -11.38 -20.56 23.80
C TYR A 42 -12.42 -20.47 22.67
N SER A 43 -12.80 -21.62 22.07
CA SER A 43 -13.80 -21.68 21.00
C SER A 43 -15.13 -21.05 21.44
N LYS A 44 -15.57 -21.33 22.67
CA LYS A 44 -16.80 -20.74 23.24
C LYS A 44 -16.69 -19.21 23.43
N GLN A 45 -15.54 -18.69 23.83
CA GLN A 45 -15.31 -17.26 23.99
C GLN A 45 -15.19 -16.55 22.64
N ARG A 46 -14.43 -17.11 21.70
CA ARG A 46 -14.32 -16.63 20.32
C ARG A 46 -15.70 -16.58 19.64
N ALA A 47 -16.52 -17.62 19.82
CA ALA A 47 -17.90 -17.65 19.35
C ALA A 47 -18.76 -16.50 19.90
N ALA A 48 -18.56 -16.05 21.15
CA ALA A 48 -19.30 -14.91 21.69
C ALA A 48 -18.87 -13.60 21.02
N ILE A 49 -17.55 -13.34 20.99
CA ILE A 49 -16.95 -12.12 20.43
C ILE A 49 -17.33 -11.93 18.95
N GLU A 50 -17.18 -12.98 18.14
CA GLU A 50 -17.53 -12.94 16.71
C GLU A 50 -19.03 -12.70 16.48
N ARG A 51 -19.90 -13.13 17.42
CA ARG A 51 -21.35 -12.87 17.34
C ARG A 51 -21.68 -11.42 17.66
N GLU A 52 -21.09 -10.88 18.71
CA GLU A 52 -21.31 -9.50 19.14
C GLU A 52 -20.80 -8.51 18.09
N TYR A 53 -19.61 -8.76 17.53
CA TYR A 53 -19.03 -7.95 16.45
C TYR A 53 -19.84 -8.04 15.15
N GLY A 54 -20.22 -9.25 14.71
CA GLY A 54 -21.08 -9.43 13.52
C GLY A 54 -22.43 -8.74 13.64
N GLN A 55 -23.07 -8.80 14.82
CA GLN A 55 -24.31 -8.06 15.10
C GLN A 55 -24.09 -6.54 15.16
N ALA A 56 -22.94 -6.06 15.65
CA ALA A 56 -22.64 -4.63 15.70
C ALA A 56 -22.50 -4.04 14.30
N LEU A 57 -21.81 -4.71 13.38
CA LEU A 57 -21.67 -4.28 11.97
C LEU A 57 -23.03 -4.21 11.25
N GLN A 58 -23.90 -5.20 11.44
CA GLN A 58 -25.26 -5.17 10.88
C GLN A 58 -26.13 -4.04 11.45
N LYS A 59 -26.03 -3.78 12.77
CA LYS A 59 -26.72 -2.64 13.43
C LYS A 59 -26.17 -1.28 12.97
N LEU A 60 -24.89 -1.20 12.64
CA LEU A 60 -24.23 0.02 12.15
C LEU A 60 -24.71 0.39 10.75
N ALA A 61 -24.65 -0.53 9.78
CA ALA A 61 -24.95 -0.22 8.38
C ALA A 61 -26.45 -0.12 8.06
N GLY A 62 -27.29 -0.95 8.70
CA GLY A 62 -28.73 -1.06 8.40
C GLY A 62 -29.54 0.26 8.41
N PRO A 63 -29.31 1.20 9.36
CA PRO A 63 -29.97 2.51 9.34
C PRO A 63 -29.59 3.41 8.16
N PHE A 64 -28.38 3.28 7.60
CA PHE A 64 -27.93 4.12 6.48
C PHE A 64 -28.45 3.60 5.14
N LEU A 65 -28.39 2.29 4.90
CA LEU A 65 -29.00 1.64 3.72
C LEU A 65 -30.48 2.00 3.58
N LYS A 66 -31.21 2.04 4.70
CA LYS A 66 -32.63 2.46 4.72
C LYS A 66 -32.83 3.93 4.36
N ARG A 67 -31.92 4.84 4.71
CA ARG A 67 -32.00 6.26 4.35
C ARG A 67 -31.66 6.50 2.89
N GLU A 68 -30.69 5.77 2.35
CA GLU A 68 -30.24 5.91 0.97
C GLU A 68 -31.31 5.47 -0.03
N GLY A 69 -32.02 4.36 0.24
CA GLY A 69 -33.16 3.93 -0.57
C GLY A 69 -34.37 4.87 -0.57
N HIS A 70 -34.38 5.92 0.27
CA HIS A 70 -35.35 7.03 0.19
C HIS A 70 -34.80 8.25 -0.58
N ARG A 71 -33.51 8.26 -0.95
CA ARG A 71 -32.88 9.30 -1.77
C ARG A 71 -32.76 8.90 -3.24
N SER A 72 -32.63 7.61 -3.56
CA SER A 72 -32.59 7.10 -4.94
C SER A 72 -33.97 6.99 -5.62
N GLY A 73 -35.04 7.47 -4.98
CA GLY A 73 -36.44 7.17 -5.32
C GLY A 73 -36.91 7.62 -6.70
N GLU A 74 -36.20 8.54 -7.35
CA GLU A 74 -36.53 9.06 -8.70
C GLU A 74 -35.55 8.56 -9.79
N MET A 75 -34.55 7.75 -9.41
CA MET A 75 -33.33 7.54 -10.21
C MET A 75 -33.08 6.06 -10.60
N ASP A 76 -33.95 5.14 -10.17
CA ASP A 76 -33.67 3.69 -10.19
C ASP A 76 -33.94 2.99 -11.54
N SER A 77 -34.31 3.71 -12.60
CA SER A 77 -34.83 3.17 -13.87
C SER A 77 -33.78 2.94 -14.98
N ARG A 78 -32.47 3.11 -14.70
CA ARG A 78 -31.38 2.90 -15.67
C ARG A 78 -30.39 1.79 -15.21
N PRO A 79 -29.73 1.09 -16.15
CA PRO A 79 -29.03 -0.17 -15.87
C PRO A 79 -27.81 -0.04 -14.93
N SER A 80 -27.47 -1.14 -14.25
CA SER A 80 -26.49 -1.22 -13.15
C SER A 80 -25.08 -0.71 -13.45
N MET A 81 -24.72 -0.58 -14.73
CA MET A 81 -23.35 -0.39 -15.24
C MET A 81 -22.67 0.94 -14.83
N GLY A 82 -23.41 1.90 -14.27
CA GLY A 82 -22.87 3.18 -13.78
C GLY A 82 -22.82 3.36 -12.25
N ARG A 83 -23.55 2.56 -11.45
CA ARG A 83 -23.80 2.91 -10.03
C ARG A 83 -22.54 3.04 -9.18
N GLY A 84 -21.57 2.14 -9.36
CA GLY A 84 -20.30 2.17 -8.62
C GLY A 84 -19.40 3.37 -8.94
N ARG A 85 -19.74 4.22 -9.92
CA ARG A 85 -18.96 5.42 -10.31
C ARG A 85 -19.45 6.72 -9.68
N MET A 86 -20.59 6.68 -8.99
CA MET A 86 -21.16 7.83 -8.31
C MET A 86 -20.83 7.80 -6.82
N VAL A 87 -20.57 8.96 -6.20
CA VAL A 87 -20.26 9.07 -4.76
C VAL A 87 -21.26 8.29 -3.89
N PHE A 88 -22.56 8.40 -4.19
CA PHE A 88 -23.61 7.71 -3.43
C PHE A 88 -23.62 6.18 -3.65
N GLY A 89 -23.27 5.70 -4.85
CA GLY A 89 -23.22 4.27 -5.14
C GLY A 89 -21.98 3.59 -4.54
N ALA A 90 -20.84 4.28 -4.51
CA ALA A 90 -19.66 3.81 -3.78
C ALA A 90 -19.92 3.73 -2.27
N TRP A 91 -20.61 4.74 -1.70
CA TRP A 91 -21.07 4.71 -0.30
C TRP A 91 -22.01 3.51 -0.03
N ARG A 92 -22.94 3.21 -0.95
CA ARG A 92 -23.79 2.01 -0.85
C ARG A 92 -22.98 0.72 -0.83
N CYS A 93 -22.03 0.57 -1.76
CA CYS A 93 -21.15 -0.60 -1.83
C CYS A 93 -20.36 -0.81 -0.53
N LEU A 94 -19.91 0.26 0.12
CA LEU A 94 -19.25 0.21 1.43
C LEU A 94 -20.20 -0.27 2.55
N LEU A 95 -21.46 0.17 2.54
CA LEU A 95 -22.47 -0.27 3.51
C LEU A 95 -22.87 -1.74 3.30
N ASP A 96 -23.09 -2.17 2.06
CA ASP A 96 -23.43 -3.56 1.72
C ASP A 96 -22.25 -4.50 2.05
N ALA A 97 -21.00 -4.10 1.77
CA ALA A 97 -19.80 -4.80 2.21
C ALA A 97 -19.69 -4.91 3.74
N THR A 98 -20.10 -3.87 4.48
CA THR A 98 -20.14 -3.87 5.96
C THR A 98 -21.17 -4.87 6.49
N VAL A 99 -22.36 -4.97 5.88
CA VAL A 99 -23.37 -5.97 6.23
C VAL A 99 -22.87 -7.39 5.94
N ALA A 100 -22.28 -7.61 4.76
CA ALA A 100 -21.78 -8.92 4.34
C ALA A 100 -20.62 -9.40 5.22
N GLY A 101 -19.66 -8.53 5.55
CA GLY A 101 -18.61 -8.81 6.53
C GLY A 101 -19.16 -9.17 7.91
N GLY A 102 -20.18 -8.44 8.40
CA GLY A 102 -20.90 -8.79 9.62
C GLY A 102 -21.58 -10.17 9.56
N GLN A 103 -22.09 -10.55 8.40
CA GLN A 103 -22.75 -11.85 8.18
C GLN A 103 -21.74 -13.01 8.09
N ALA A 104 -20.55 -12.81 7.52
CA ALA A 104 -19.46 -13.78 7.56
C ALA A 104 -18.97 -14.04 9.00
N ARG A 105 -18.83 -12.98 9.81
CA ARG A 105 -18.49 -13.07 11.24
C ARG A 105 -19.50 -13.89 12.05
N LEU A 106 -20.79 -13.78 11.74
CA LEU A 106 -21.85 -14.62 12.33
C LEU A 106 -21.71 -16.11 11.96
N GLN A 107 -21.30 -16.43 10.72
CA GLN A 107 -21.07 -17.82 10.31
C GLN A 107 -19.85 -18.44 11.00
N ALA A 108 -18.76 -17.69 11.14
CA ALA A 108 -17.59 -18.10 11.92
C ALA A 108 -17.94 -18.36 13.39
N SER A 109 -18.73 -17.45 13.99
CA SER A 109 -19.25 -17.57 15.35
C SER A 109 -20.09 -18.84 15.60
N ASP A 110 -20.89 -19.27 14.61
CA ASP A 110 -21.67 -20.50 14.70
C ASP A 110 -20.76 -21.74 14.63
N ARG A 111 -19.78 -21.78 13.73
CA ARG A 111 -18.77 -22.86 13.65
C ARG A 111 -17.97 -23.00 14.95
N TYR A 112 -17.56 -21.89 15.58
CA TYR A 112 -16.87 -21.93 16.88
C TYR A 112 -17.73 -22.44 18.03
N ARG A 113 -19.03 -22.12 18.03
CA ARG A 113 -19.98 -22.68 18.99
C ARG A 113 -20.12 -24.19 18.80
N ASP A 114 -20.19 -24.65 17.56
CA ASP A 114 -20.40 -26.06 17.24
C ASP A 114 -19.16 -26.90 17.61
N LEU A 115 -17.95 -26.38 17.39
CA LEU A 115 -16.70 -26.96 17.91
C LEU A 115 -16.69 -27.01 19.46
N ALA A 116 -17.15 -25.94 20.13
CA ALA A 116 -17.27 -25.91 21.59
C ALA A 116 -18.31 -26.91 22.14
N GLY A 117 -19.22 -27.41 21.30
CA GLY A 117 -20.22 -28.44 21.63
C GLY A 117 -19.74 -29.89 21.51
N GLY A 118 -18.53 -30.14 20.98
CA GLY A 118 -18.02 -31.49 20.67
C GLY A 118 -17.96 -32.44 21.87
N THR A 119 -18.48 -33.65 21.71
CA THR A 119 -18.62 -34.67 22.79
C THR A 119 -17.36 -35.53 23.03
N GLY A 120 -16.21 -35.17 22.44
CA GLY A 120 -15.01 -36.02 22.31
C GLY A 120 -14.37 -36.50 23.63
N ARG A 121 -14.67 -35.87 24.77
CA ARG A 121 -14.14 -36.23 26.09
C ARG A 121 -14.42 -37.69 26.47
N SER A 122 -15.63 -38.19 26.21
CA SER A 122 -16.03 -39.56 26.57
C SER A 122 -15.26 -40.63 25.78
N ALA A 123 -15.10 -40.43 24.47
CA ALA A 123 -14.34 -41.34 23.60
C ALA A 123 -12.84 -41.37 23.99
N LYS A 124 -12.26 -40.20 24.24
CA LYS A 124 -10.86 -40.06 24.69
C LYS A 124 -10.62 -40.79 26.02
N GLU A 125 -11.48 -40.61 27.02
CA GLU A 125 -11.39 -41.31 28.31
C GLU A 125 -11.47 -42.86 28.15
N GLN A 126 -12.29 -43.36 27.21
CA GLN A 126 -12.41 -44.79 26.92
C GLN A 126 -11.15 -45.39 26.23
N VAL A 127 -10.59 -44.69 25.23
CA VAL A 127 -9.35 -45.08 24.54
C VAL A 127 -8.17 -45.14 25.52
N LEU A 128 -7.97 -44.06 26.28
CA LEU A 128 -6.90 -43.93 27.27
C LEU A 128 -6.92 -45.04 28.31
N ARG A 129 -8.11 -45.35 28.84
CA ARG A 129 -8.30 -46.44 29.80
C ARG A 129 -7.87 -47.79 29.22
N LYS A 130 -8.31 -48.11 28.00
CA LYS A 130 -7.99 -49.37 27.30
C LYS A 130 -6.48 -49.49 27.03
N GLY A 131 -5.81 -48.40 26.66
CA GLY A 131 -4.36 -48.35 26.48
C GLY A 131 -3.58 -48.58 27.78
N ALA A 132 -3.97 -47.92 28.86
CA ALA A 132 -3.36 -48.12 30.19
C ALA A 132 -3.57 -49.54 30.73
N GLU A 133 -4.76 -50.11 30.57
CA GLU A 133 -5.07 -51.51 30.95
C GLU A 133 -4.24 -52.53 30.14
N ASN A 134 -3.84 -52.22 28.90
CA ASN A 134 -2.93 -53.05 28.11
C ASN A 134 -1.46 -52.93 28.55
N LEU A 135 -0.96 -51.71 28.78
CA LEU A 135 0.41 -51.49 29.27
C LEU A 135 0.65 -52.14 30.63
N GLN A 136 -0.32 -52.05 31.55
CA GLN A 136 -0.26 -52.70 32.86
C GLN A 136 -0.22 -54.24 32.75
N ARG A 137 -0.78 -54.83 31.68
CA ARG A 137 -0.76 -56.28 31.44
C ARG A 137 0.64 -56.76 31.08
N ALA A 138 1.25 -56.16 30.05
CA ALA A 138 2.63 -56.47 29.64
C ALA A 138 3.63 -56.27 30.81
N GLN A 139 3.52 -55.14 31.53
CA GLN A 139 4.33 -54.89 32.73
C GLN A 139 4.14 -55.94 33.83
N ALA A 140 2.95 -56.52 34.00
CA ALA A 140 2.70 -57.59 34.97
C ALA A 140 3.36 -58.91 34.57
N GLU A 141 3.37 -59.23 33.28
CA GLU A 141 3.96 -60.46 32.71
C GLU A 141 5.50 -60.42 32.78
N VAL A 142 6.13 -59.31 32.37
CA VAL A 142 7.58 -59.08 32.56
C VAL A 142 7.96 -59.16 34.06
N LEU A 143 7.14 -58.57 34.93
CA LEU A 143 7.36 -58.62 36.37
C LEU A 143 7.21 -60.04 36.95
N GLN A 144 6.48 -60.94 36.31
CA GLN A 144 6.45 -62.36 36.68
C GLN A 144 7.78 -63.05 36.37
N SER A 145 8.36 -62.85 35.17
CA SER A 145 9.67 -63.42 34.81
C SER A 145 10.76 -62.97 35.79
N VAL A 146 10.80 -61.68 36.16
CA VAL A 146 11.78 -61.17 37.15
C VAL A 146 11.55 -61.77 38.56
N ARG A 147 10.32 -62.15 38.93
CA ARG A 147 10.04 -62.92 40.16
C ARG A 147 10.51 -64.37 40.06
N GLU A 148 10.48 -64.98 38.89
CA GLU A 148 10.96 -66.36 38.63
C GLU A 148 12.49 -66.43 38.67
N LEU A 149 13.16 -65.49 38.01
CA LEU A 149 14.60 -65.28 38.17
C LEU A 149 15.00 -65.07 39.64
N SER A 150 14.20 -64.32 40.40
CA SER A 150 14.43 -64.11 41.84
C SER A 150 14.23 -65.37 42.68
N ARG A 151 13.36 -66.30 42.26
CA ARG A 151 13.15 -67.61 42.91
C ARG A 151 14.33 -68.54 42.66
N SER A 152 14.72 -68.74 41.40
CA SER A 152 15.83 -69.64 41.03
C SER A 152 17.19 -69.15 41.55
N ARG A 153 17.46 -67.83 41.53
CA ARG A 153 18.65 -67.23 42.17
C ARG A 153 18.74 -67.54 43.66
N LYS A 154 17.61 -67.49 44.38
CA LYS A 154 17.55 -67.80 45.82
C LYS A 154 17.82 -69.29 46.07
N LEU A 155 17.30 -70.18 45.22
CA LEU A 155 17.54 -71.62 45.29
C LEU A 155 19.02 -71.96 45.01
N TYR A 156 19.61 -71.39 43.96
CA TYR A 156 21.04 -71.52 43.66
C TYR A 156 21.91 -71.15 44.87
N GLY A 157 21.74 -69.94 45.40
CA GLY A 157 22.50 -69.47 46.58
C GLY A 157 22.21 -70.25 47.88
N GLN A 158 21.09 -70.97 47.97
CA GLN A 158 20.86 -71.94 49.06
C GLN A 158 21.66 -73.22 48.86
N ARG A 159 21.67 -73.81 47.65
CA ARG A 159 22.46 -75.02 47.33
C ARG A 159 23.96 -74.75 47.45
N GLU A 160 24.41 -73.56 47.05
CA GLU A 160 25.81 -73.10 47.13
C GLU A 160 26.33 -73.16 48.58
N ARG A 161 25.59 -72.58 49.53
CA ARG A 161 25.94 -72.65 50.97
C ARG A 161 25.92 -74.07 51.53
N VAL A 162 24.96 -74.90 51.15
CA VAL A 162 24.87 -76.30 51.60
C VAL A 162 26.05 -77.12 51.07
N TRP A 163 26.43 -76.93 49.80
CA TRP A 163 27.59 -77.59 49.20
C TRP A 163 28.91 -77.10 49.82
N ALA A 164 29.08 -75.79 50.03
CA ALA A 164 30.27 -75.24 50.69
C ALA A 164 30.49 -75.82 52.09
N LEU A 165 29.44 -75.87 52.92
CA LEU A 165 29.49 -76.47 54.27
C LEU A 165 29.75 -78.00 54.23
N ALA A 166 29.35 -78.68 53.15
CA ALA A 166 29.67 -80.10 52.96
C ALA A 166 31.12 -80.32 52.51
N GLN A 167 31.67 -79.44 51.66
CA GLN A 167 33.08 -79.44 51.27
C GLN A 167 33.99 -79.16 52.46
N GLU A 168 33.66 -78.17 53.29
CA GLU A 168 34.39 -77.85 54.53
C GLU A 168 34.47 -79.07 55.47
N LYS A 169 33.34 -79.75 55.71
CA LYS A 169 33.28 -80.95 56.56
C LYS A 169 34.02 -82.15 55.94
N ALA A 170 33.98 -82.31 54.62
CA ALA A 170 34.76 -83.34 53.94
C ALA A 170 36.27 -83.05 54.03
N ALA A 171 36.69 -81.79 53.88
CA ALA A 171 38.07 -81.36 53.97
C ALA A 171 38.64 -81.53 55.40
N ASP A 172 37.88 -81.17 56.44
CA ASP A 172 38.26 -81.39 57.84
C ASP A 172 38.48 -82.90 58.14
N VAL A 173 37.51 -83.75 57.80
CA VAL A 173 37.64 -85.21 58.00
C VAL A 173 38.80 -85.80 57.19
N GLN A 174 39.03 -85.32 55.96
CA GLN A 174 40.17 -85.78 55.16
C GLN A 174 41.52 -85.27 55.70
N ALA A 175 41.58 -84.05 56.26
CA ALA A 175 42.78 -83.54 56.91
C ALA A 175 43.15 -84.34 58.16
N ARG A 176 42.16 -84.71 58.99
CA ARG A 176 42.35 -85.62 60.14
C ARG A 176 42.82 -87.01 59.70
N LEU A 177 42.27 -87.55 58.61
CA LEU A 177 42.68 -88.83 58.05
C LEU A 177 44.15 -88.78 57.56
N ASN A 178 44.55 -87.71 56.86
CA ASN A 178 45.92 -87.53 56.37
C ASN A 178 46.93 -87.36 57.51
N ARG A 179 46.55 -86.73 58.63
CA ARG A 179 47.39 -86.56 59.83
C ARG A 179 47.54 -87.83 60.68
N SER A 180 46.84 -88.92 60.34
CA SER A 180 46.77 -90.15 61.16
C SER A 180 46.33 -89.91 62.61
N ASP A 181 45.49 -88.89 62.82
CA ASP A 181 45.05 -88.45 64.14
C ASP A 181 43.98 -89.41 64.69
N HIS A 182 44.35 -90.24 65.67
CA HIS A 182 43.56 -91.40 66.13
C HIS A 182 43.13 -91.21 67.59
N GLY A 183 42.31 -90.19 67.83
CA GLY A 183 41.66 -89.97 69.12
C GLY A 183 40.79 -91.16 69.57
N LEU A 184 40.69 -91.34 70.90
CA LEU A 184 40.16 -92.50 71.65
C LEU A 184 38.80 -93.09 71.20
N PHE A 185 38.04 -92.42 70.34
CA PHE A 185 36.70 -92.85 69.90
C PHE A 185 36.58 -93.13 68.39
N HIS A 186 37.64 -92.93 67.59
CA HIS A 186 37.60 -93.08 66.13
C HIS A 186 38.77 -93.91 65.59
N THR A 187 38.48 -95.10 65.08
CA THR A 187 39.47 -95.94 64.39
C THR A 187 39.72 -95.45 62.96
N ARG A 188 40.90 -95.75 62.41
CA ARG A 188 41.26 -95.48 61.00
C ARG A 188 40.16 -95.93 60.03
N THR A 189 39.60 -97.13 60.25
CA THR A 189 38.53 -97.69 59.42
C THR A 189 37.20 -96.94 59.56
N SER A 190 36.87 -96.40 60.74
CA SER A 190 35.69 -95.53 60.90
C SER A 190 35.87 -94.16 60.23
N LEU A 191 37.07 -93.56 60.29
CA LEU A 191 37.37 -92.30 59.60
C LEU A 191 37.35 -92.47 58.07
N GLN A 192 37.86 -93.59 57.55
CA GLN A 192 37.74 -93.93 56.13
C GLN A 192 36.27 -94.05 55.69
N LYS A 193 35.43 -94.77 56.45
CA LYS A 193 33.98 -94.87 56.19
C LYS A 193 33.24 -93.53 56.31
N LEU A 194 33.70 -92.63 57.18
CA LEU A 194 33.14 -91.29 57.31
C LEU A 194 33.55 -90.38 56.13
N SER A 195 34.82 -90.43 55.72
CA SER A 195 35.33 -89.70 54.56
C SER A 195 34.56 -90.10 53.30
N THR A 196 34.47 -91.39 52.97
CA THR A 196 33.73 -91.84 51.76
C THR A 196 32.24 -91.46 51.79
N LYS A 197 31.60 -91.50 52.97
CA LYS A 197 30.21 -91.02 53.14
C LYS A 197 30.08 -89.52 52.87
N LEU A 198 31.00 -88.70 53.40
CA LEU A 198 31.01 -87.24 53.18
C LEU A 198 31.39 -86.88 51.74
N SER A 199 32.29 -87.62 51.09
CA SER A 199 32.60 -87.44 49.66
C SER A 199 31.37 -87.74 48.78
N ALA A 200 30.64 -88.84 49.05
CA ALA A 200 29.41 -89.16 48.33
C ALA A 200 28.31 -88.08 48.56
N GLN A 201 28.19 -87.57 49.79
CA GLN A 201 27.26 -86.49 50.12
C GLN A 201 27.65 -85.15 49.46
N SER A 202 28.95 -84.83 49.39
CA SER A 202 29.46 -83.65 48.66
C SER A 202 29.21 -83.77 47.15
N ALA A 203 29.39 -84.95 46.56
CA ALA A 203 29.05 -85.22 45.16
C ALA A 203 27.54 -85.05 44.89
N GLN A 204 26.67 -85.53 45.79
CA GLN A 204 25.22 -85.33 45.69
C GLN A 204 24.83 -83.84 45.74
N TYR A 205 25.42 -83.06 46.67
CA TYR A 205 25.17 -81.62 46.71
C TYR A 205 25.79 -80.87 45.52
N SER A 206 26.92 -81.33 44.97
CA SER A 206 27.51 -80.81 43.73
C SER A 206 26.60 -81.01 42.51
N GLN A 207 25.86 -82.13 42.46
CA GLN A 207 24.85 -82.37 41.43
C GLN A 207 23.65 -81.42 41.62
N GLN A 208 23.10 -81.31 42.84
CA GLN A 208 21.99 -80.40 43.14
C GLN A 208 22.33 -78.92 42.89
N LEU A 209 23.58 -78.51 43.17
CA LEU A 209 24.09 -77.18 42.88
C LEU A 209 24.15 -76.92 41.38
N ARG A 210 24.62 -77.89 40.58
CA ARG A 210 24.62 -77.80 39.11
C ARG A 210 23.20 -77.69 38.54
N THR A 211 22.24 -78.49 39.02
CA THR A 211 20.83 -78.38 38.61
C THR A 211 20.28 -76.97 38.89
N ALA A 212 20.43 -76.48 40.13
CA ALA A 212 19.93 -75.14 40.50
C ALA A 212 20.68 -74.00 39.77
N ARG A 213 21.96 -74.18 39.41
CA ARG A 213 22.73 -73.22 38.59
C ARG A 213 22.19 -73.16 37.16
N ASN A 214 21.94 -74.31 36.55
CA ASN A 214 21.41 -74.39 35.19
C ASN A 214 19.99 -73.80 35.14
N GLU A 215 19.14 -74.12 36.13
CA GLU A 215 17.81 -73.52 36.29
C GLU A 215 17.89 -71.99 36.42
N TYR A 216 18.81 -71.46 37.23
CA TYR A 216 19.03 -70.01 37.35
C TYR A 216 19.50 -69.36 36.04
N LEU A 217 20.43 -70.01 35.31
CA LEU A 217 20.93 -69.51 34.02
C LEU A 217 19.86 -69.50 32.92
N LEU A 218 19.03 -70.55 32.84
CA LEU A 218 17.91 -70.62 31.89
C LEU A 218 16.87 -69.51 32.17
N ASN A 219 16.50 -69.32 33.44
CA ASN A 219 15.62 -68.22 33.85
C ASN A 219 16.24 -66.84 33.58
N LEU A 220 17.57 -66.70 33.69
CA LEU A 220 18.27 -65.43 33.42
C LEU A 220 18.19 -65.05 31.94
N VAL A 221 18.50 -65.99 31.04
CA VAL A 221 18.40 -65.74 29.59
C VAL A 221 16.96 -65.45 29.18
N ALA A 222 15.99 -66.24 29.67
CA ALA A 222 14.57 -66.01 29.37
C ALA A 222 14.04 -64.67 29.91
N THR A 223 14.44 -64.26 31.12
CA THR A 223 14.02 -62.98 31.71
C THR A 223 14.64 -61.79 30.99
N ASN A 224 15.91 -61.90 30.59
CA ASN A 224 16.57 -60.86 29.80
C ASN A 224 15.89 -60.70 28.44
N ALA A 225 15.67 -61.79 27.69
CA ALA A 225 14.99 -61.75 26.40
C ALA A 225 13.57 -61.14 26.47
N HIS A 226 12.82 -61.41 27.55
CA HIS A 226 11.51 -60.81 27.79
C HIS A 226 11.61 -59.30 28.12
N LEU A 227 12.61 -58.88 28.91
CA LEU A 227 12.89 -57.46 29.15
C LEU A 227 13.29 -56.73 27.86
N ASP A 228 14.18 -57.33 27.06
CA ASP A 228 14.66 -56.76 25.81
C ASP A 228 13.51 -56.60 24.81
N HIS A 229 12.66 -57.62 24.64
CA HIS A 229 11.45 -57.55 23.80
C HIS A 229 10.46 -56.48 24.30
N TYR A 230 10.22 -56.39 25.61
CA TYR A 230 9.35 -55.37 26.18
C TYR A 230 9.83 -53.95 25.87
N TYR A 231 11.15 -53.68 25.99
CA TYR A 231 11.70 -52.34 25.73
C TYR A 231 11.89 -52.01 24.24
N GLN A 232 12.13 -53.01 23.38
CA GLN A 232 12.41 -52.79 21.95
C GLN A 232 11.15 -52.84 21.07
N GLU A 233 10.16 -53.68 21.42
CA GLU A 233 8.97 -53.93 20.58
C GLU A 233 7.68 -53.49 21.27
N GLU A 234 7.34 -54.07 22.44
CA GLU A 234 6.02 -53.89 23.05
C GLU A 234 5.76 -52.46 23.54
N LEU A 235 6.70 -51.90 24.32
CA LEU A 235 6.56 -50.56 24.88
C LEU A 235 6.51 -49.48 23.77
N PRO A 236 7.38 -49.49 22.74
CA PRO A 236 7.24 -48.60 21.60
C PRO A 236 5.92 -48.77 20.83
N ALA A 237 5.45 -50.00 20.60
CA ALA A 237 4.19 -50.25 19.90
C ALA A 237 2.96 -49.74 20.68
N LEU A 238 2.91 -50.03 21.99
CA LEU A 238 1.83 -49.57 22.88
C LEU A 238 1.82 -48.04 23.02
N LEU A 239 2.98 -47.41 23.16
CA LEU A 239 3.09 -45.94 23.20
C LEU A 239 2.71 -45.30 21.86
N LYS A 240 3.13 -45.89 20.72
CA LYS A 240 2.78 -45.38 19.39
C LYS A 240 1.27 -45.37 19.17
N ALA A 241 0.58 -46.48 19.45
CA ALA A 241 -0.87 -46.56 19.30
C ALA A 241 -1.60 -45.48 20.11
N LEU A 242 -1.28 -45.39 21.41
CA LEU A 242 -1.90 -44.44 22.33
C LEU A 242 -1.60 -42.99 21.96
N VAL A 243 -0.37 -42.67 21.53
CA VAL A 243 0.00 -41.29 21.14
C VAL A 243 -0.60 -40.90 19.78
N SER A 244 -0.67 -41.81 18.81
CA SER A 244 -1.28 -41.51 17.51
C SER A 244 -2.77 -41.20 17.62
N GLU A 245 -3.56 -42.02 18.32
CA GLU A 245 -4.99 -41.74 18.53
C GLU A 245 -5.22 -40.39 19.25
N LEU A 246 -4.36 -40.01 20.20
CA LEU A 246 -4.46 -38.75 20.93
C LEU A 246 -4.12 -37.51 20.10
N LEU A 247 -3.16 -37.63 19.17
CA LEU A 247 -2.77 -36.53 18.28
C LEU A 247 -3.86 -36.23 17.24
N GLU A 248 -4.54 -37.26 16.72
CA GLU A 248 -5.69 -37.07 15.80
C GLU A 248 -6.83 -36.29 16.48
N HIS A 249 -7.16 -36.64 17.73
CA HIS A 249 -8.17 -35.92 18.53
C HIS A 249 -7.80 -34.46 18.87
N LEU A 250 -6.54 -34.06 18.75
CA LEU A 250 -6.08 -32.66 18.89
C LEU A 250 -5.99 -31.93 17.54
N ARG A 251 -5.63 -32.65 16.47
CA ARG A 251 -5.43 -32.10 15.13
C ARG A 251 -6.71 -31.51 14.54
N ASP A 252 -7.83 -32.24 14.62
CA ASP A 252 -9.06 -31.85 13.92
C ASP A 252 -9.67 -30.55 14.50
N PRO A 253 -9.78 -30.36 15.83
CA PRO A 253 -10.16 -29.07 16.43
C PRO A 253 -9.28 -27.91 15.99
N LEU A 254 -7.95 -28.07 16.04
CA LEU A 254 -7.01 -27.00 15.67
C LEU A 254 -7.09 -26.66 14.18
N THR A 255 -7.22 -27.67 13.31
CA THR A 255 -7.39 -27.48 11.87
C THR A 255 -8.69 -26.73 11.55
N LEU A 256 -9.79 -27.06 12.26
CA LEU A 256 -11.07 -26.38 12.08
C LEU A 256 -11.06 -24.93 12.59
N LEU A 257 -10.33 -24.65 13.69
CA LEU A 257 -10.09 -23.28 14.16
C LEU A 257 -9.37 -22.44 13.10
N SER A 258 -8.17 -22.88 12.67
CA SER A 258 -7.36 -22.16 11.69
C SER A 258 -8.10 -21.93 10.37
N ARG A 259 -8.85 -22.94 9.90
CA ARG A 259 -9.68 -22.82 8.69
C ARG A 259 -10.85 -21.85 8.85
N THR A 260 -11.44 -21.75 10.04
CA THR A 260 -12.55 -20.82 10.29
C THR A 260 -12.09 -19.37 10.37
N GLU A 261 -10.92 -19.09 10.95
CA GLU A 261 -10.30 -17.76 10.85
C GLU A 261 -9.96 -17.41 9.39
N LEU A 262 -9.36 -18.35 8.64
CA LEU A 262 -8.97 -18.11 7.25
C LEU A 262 -10.17 -17.75 6.36
N GLU A 263 -11.22 -18.60 6.33
CA GLU A 263 -12.41 -18.33 5.51
C GLU A 263 -13.13 -17.03 5.95
N ALA A 264 -13.08 -16.65 7.24
CA ALA A 264 -13.64 -15.40 7.73
C ALA A 264 -12.78 -14.17 7.32
N ALA A 265 -11.47 -14.32 7.25
CA ALA A 265 -10.54 -13.27 6.82
C ALA A 265 -10.59 -13.06 5.29
N GLU A 266 -10.65 -14.15 4.51
CA GLU A 266 -10.79 -14.12 3.04
C GLU A 266 -12.08 -13.39 2.64
N MET A 267 -13.23 -13.76 3.22
CA MET A 267 -14.51 -13.10 2.96
C MET A 267 -14.49 -11.60 3.36
N ALA A 268 -13.86 -11.26 4.49
CA ALA A 268 -13.75 -9.85 4.91
C ALA A 268 -12.86 -9.03 3.96
N LEU A 269 -11.74 -9.60 3.50
CA LEU A 269 -10.84 -8.98 2.53
C LEU A 269 -11.54 -8.78 1.17
N GLU A 270 -12.31 -9.75 0.72
CA GLU A 270 -12.98 -9.69 -0.58
C GLU A 270 -14.13 -8.67 -0.60
N HIS A 271 -14.88 -8.54 0.50
CA HIS A 271 -15.86 -7.45 0.64
C HIS A 271 -15.18 -6.07 0.74
N ALA A 272 -14.05 -5.96 1.45
CA ALA A 272 -13.28 -4.72 1.51
C ALA A 272 -12.72 -4.29 0.14
N ARG A 273 -12.24 -5.26 -0.67
CA ARG A 273 -11.79 -5.01 -2.05
C ARG A 273 -12.90 -4.49 -2.95
N HIS A 274 -14.09 -5.09 -2.93
CA HIS A 274 -15.23 -4.60 -3.70
C HIS A 274 -15.64 -3.18 -3.29
N GLY A 275 -15.64 -2.86 -2.00
CA GLY A 275 -15.89 -1.50 -1.50
C GLY A 275 -14.81 -0.51 -1.95
N ALA A 276 -13.53 -0.87 -1.86
CA ALA A 276 -12.43 -0.03 -2.33
C ALA A 276 -12.45 0.20 -3.85
N GLN A 277 -12.74 -0.84 -4.64
CA GLN A 277 -12.82 -0.77 -6.10
C GLN A 277 -14.01 0.07 -6.61
N ALA A 278 -15.12 0.12 -5.85
CA ALA A 278 -16.21 1.05 -6.12
C ALA A 278 -15.76 2.50 -5.83
N THR A 279 -15.19 2.75 -4.65
CA THR A 279 -14.67 4.08 -4.28
C THR A 279 -13.61 4.59 -5.26
N SER A 280 -12.70 3.74 -5.74
CA SER A 280 -11.67 4.11 -6.73
C SER A 280 -12.19 4.29 -8.16
N GLN A 281 -13.49 4.10 -8.40
CA GLN A 281 -14.15 4.38 -9.68
C GLN A 281 -15.02 5.63 -9.63
N VAL A 282 -15.09 6.32 -8.48
CA VAL A 282 -15.73 7.62 -8.35
C VAL A 282 -14.91 8.66 -9.10
N SER A 283 -15.56 9.44 -9.96
CA SER A 283 -14.91 10.50 -10.73
C SER A 283 -15.81 11.72 -10.82
N TRP A 284 -15.29 12.88 -10.40
CA TRP A 284 -16.03 14.15 -10.48
C TRP A 284 -16.45 14.51 -11.90
N GLU A 285 -15.61 14.21 -12.90
CA GLU A 285 -16.01 14.37 -14.31
C GLU A 285 -17.18 13.47 -14.69
N GLN A 286 -17.23 12.25 -14.16
CA GLN A 286 -18.29 11.28 -14.48
C GLN A 286 -19.60 11.69 -13.79
N ASP A 287 -19.55 12.10 -12.51
CA ASP A 287 -20.70 12.63 -11.77
C ASP A 287 -21.20 13.94 -12.39
N LEU A 288 -20.32 14.85 -12.84
CA LEU A 288 -20.73 16.06 -13.56
C LEU A 288 -21.35 15.74 -14.93
N LYS A 289 -20.79 14.78 -15.69
CA LYS A 289 -21.36 14.34 -16.97
C LYS A 289 -22.74 13.68 -16.79
N LEU A 290 -22.97 12.97 -15.69
CA LEU A 290 -24.29 12.42 -15.34
C LEU A 290 -25.26 13.52 -14.89
N PHE A 291 -24.83 14.42 -14.00
CA PHE A 291 -25.62 15.57 -13.55
C PHE A 291 -26.06 16.49 -14.70
N LEU A 292 -25.21 16.73 -15.71
CA LEU A 292 -25.57 17.49 -16.92
C LEU A 292 -26.47 16.71 -17.90
N GLN A 293 -26.69 15.40 -17.68
CA GLN A 293 -27.57 14.54 -18.48
C GLN A 293 -28.87 14.16 -17.75
N GLU A 294 -29.03 14.51 -16.47
CA GLU A 294 -30.16 14.13 -15.63
C GLU A 294 -31.34 15.12 -15.77
N PRO A 295 -31.20 16.42 -15.44
CA PRO A 295 -32.17 17.43 -15.86
C PRO A 295 -31.93 17.76 -17.34
N GLY A 296 -32.89 17.44 -18.21
CA GLY A 296 -32.81 17.77 -19.64
C GLY A 296 -32.60 19.26 -19.95
N VAL A 297 -32.85 20.14 -18.97
CA VAL A 297 -32.55 21.59 -18.98
C VAL A 297 -31.06 21.90 -19.20
N PHE A 298 -30.15 21.02 -18.77
CA PHE A 298 -28.70 21.19 -18.98
C PHE A 298 -28.17 20.52 -20.26
N SER A 299 -29.04 19.88 -21.05
CA SER A 299 -28.66 19.37 -22.37
C SER A 299 -28.43 20.52 -23.36
N PRO A 300 -27.59 20.35 -24.39
CA PRO A 300 -27.36 21.40 -25.38
C PRO A 300 -28.66 21.79 -26.11
N THR A 301 -29.03 23.06 -26.05
CA THR A 301 -30.14 23.62 -26.84
C THR A 301 -29.94 23.29 -28.32
N PRO A 302 -31.00 22.90 -29.07
CA PRO A 302 -30.90 22.67 -30.50
C PRO A 302 -30.26 23.86 -31.24
N PRO A 303 -29.43 23.62 -32.26
CA PRO A 303 -28.83 24.68 -33.05
C PRO A 303 -29.93 25.55 -33.66
N GLN A 304 -29.73 26.86 -33.66
CA GLN A 304 -30.69 27.79 -34.25
C GLN A 304 -30.51 27.77 -35.78
N GLU A 305 -31.52 27.25 -36.48
CA GLU A 305 -31.54 27.15 -37.93
C GLU A 305 -32.21 28.38 -38.56
N PHE A 306 -31.83 28.72 -39.80
CA PHE A 306 -32.44 29.81 -40.56
C PHE A 306 -33.89 29.45 -40.94
N GLN A 307 -34.84 30.33 -40.59
CA GLN A 307 -36.26 30.15 -40.90
C GLN A 307 -36.62 31.03 -42.12
N PRO A 308 -36.79 30.45 -43.32
CA PRO A 308 -37.11 31.22 -44.54
C PRO A 308 -38.54 31.77 -44.50
N ALA A 309 -38.71 33.04 -44.86
CA ALA A 309 -40.01 33.71 -44.87
C ALA A 309 -40.72 33.62 -46.22
N GLY A 310 -41.99 33.19 -46.23
CA GLY A 310 -42.86 33.24 -47.41
C GLY A 310 -42.44 32.29 -48.54
N THR A 311 -41.81 32.83 -49.58
CA THR A 311 -41.33 32.07 -50.75
C THR A 311 -39.80 32.08 -50.89
N ASP A 312 -39.09 32.48 -49.84
CA ASP A 312 -37.63 32.46 -49.82
C ASP A 312 -37.07 31.03 -49.96
N GLN A 313 -35.98 30.90 -50.71
CA GLN A 313 -35.25 29.66 -50.97
C GLN A 313 -33.74 29.84 -50.74
N VAL A 314 -33.31 31.01 -50.25
CA VAL A 314 -31.91 31.41 -50.11
C VAL A 314 -31.47 31.20 -48.66
N CYS A 315 -30.74 30.12 -48.40
CA CYS A 315 -30.20 29.77 -47.08
C CYS A 315 -28.69 30.07 -46.92
N ALA A 316 -28.13 30.93 -47.78
CA ALA A 316 -26.72 31.31 -47.81
C ALA A 316 -26.55 32.80 -48.13
N LEU A 317 -25.41 33.40 -47.80
CA LEU A 317 -25.13 34.80 -48.12
C LEU A 317 -25.00 34.98 -49.65
N GLU A 318 -25.80 35.89 -50.22
CA GLU A 318 -25.63 36.35 -51.60
C GLU A 318 -24.60 37.48 -51.67
N LEU A 319 -23.75 37.45 -52.71
CA LEU A 319 -22.93 38.59 -53.08
C LEU A 319 -23.77 39.54 -53.94
N GLU A 320 -23.73 40.85 -53.66
CA GLU A 320 -24.45 41.87 -54.41
C GLU A 320 -24.08 41.80 -55.91
N GLY A 321 -25.07 41.45 -56.76
CA GLY A 321 -24.85 41.22 -58.18
C GLY A 321 -24.39 42.48 -58.94
N ASP A 322 -23.66 42.29 -60.04
CA ASP A 322 -22.97 43.33 -60.82
C ASP A 322 -23.93 44.33 -61.53
N ALA A 323 -24.58 45.17 -60.73
CA ALA A 323 -25.64 46.09 -61.12
C ALA A 323 -25.10 47.50 -61.49
N GLY A 324 -23.99 47.56 -62.23
CA GLY A 324 -23.69 48.70 -63.08
C GLY A 324 -23.15 49.97 -62.41
N GLY A 325 -21.94 49.90 -61.86
CA GLY A 325 -20.97 50.99 -62.07
C GLY A 325 -21.00 52.19 -61.12
N MET A 326 -20.83 51.96 -59.82
CA MET A 326 -20.05 52.84 -58.95
C MET A 326 -19.18 52.00 -58.01
N ALA A 327 -17.90 52.34 -57.88
CA ALA A 327 -16.98 51.62 -57.00
C ALA A 327 -17.13 52.11 -55.55
N GLY A 328 -18.02 51.47 -54.80
CA GLY A 328 -18.10 51.56 -53.35
C GLY A 328 -18.10 50.16 -52.75
N ASP A 329 -17.33 49.94 -51.68
CA ASP A 329 -17.20 48.64 -51.01
C ASP A 329 -18.58 48.01 -50.75
N SER A 330 -18.73 46.72 -51.04
CA SER A 330 -19.98 46.00 -50.79
C SER A 330 -20.35 46.01 -49.31
N SER A 331 -21.63 45.78 -48.99
CA SER A 331 -22.07 45.75 -47.57
C SER A 331 -21.32 44.69 -46.77
N LEU A 332 -21.05 43.53 -47.40
CA LEU A 332 -20.35 42.41 -46.79
C LEU A 332 -18.83 42.63 -46.64
N GLU A 333 -18.17 43.38 -47.53
CA GLU A 333 -16.75 43.75 -47.34
C GLU A 333 -16.56 44.66 -46.12
N LYS A 334 -17.53 45.53 -45.82
CA LYS A 334 -17.52 46.35 -44.60
C LYS A 334 -17.70 45.50 -43.35
N GLU A 335 -18.53 44.45 -43.40
CA GLU A 335 -18.63 43.45 -42.33
C GLU A 335 -17.32 42.67 -42.15
N VAL A 336 -16.63 42.28 -43.23
CA VAL A 336 -15.28 41.68 -43.13
C VAL A 336 -14.34 42.64 -42.40
N GLN A 337 -14.23 43.90 -42.81
CA GLN A 337 -13.38 44.90 -42.16
C GLN A 337 -13.75 45.09 -40.67
N ARG A 338 -15.05 45.14 -40.33
CA ARG A 338 -15.58 45.23 -38.96
C ARG A 338 -15.15 44.05 -38.10
N TRP A 339 -15.39 42.82 -38.56
CA TRP A 339 -15.10 41.61 -37.76
C TRP A 339 -13.61 41.31 -37.66
N THR A 340 -12.79 41.60 -38.67
CA THR A 340 -11.32 41.51 -38.54
C THR A 340 -10.77 42.54 -37.56
N SER A 341 -11.30 43.77 -37.58
CA SER A 341 -10.94 44.84 -36.62
C SER A 341 -11.48 44.60 -35.21
N ARG A 342 -12.50 43.73 -35.06
CA ARG A 342 -12.97 43.26 -33.75
C ARG A 342 -12.09 42.13 -33.21
N ALA A 343 -11.80 41.11 -34.02
CA ALA A 343 -10.91 40.01 -33.64
C ALA A 343 -9.50 40.50 -33.21
N ALA A 344 -8.96 41.51 -33.90
CA ALA A 344 -7.70 42.13 -33.54
C ALA A 344 -7.73 42.85 -32.17
N ARG A 345 -8.87 43.42 -31.76
CA ARG A 345 -9.06 44.03 -30.42
C ARG A 345 -9.35 43.01 -29.34
N ASP A 346 -10.22 42.03 -29.60
CA ASP A 346 -10.51 40.95 -28.67
C ASP A 346 -9.21 40.19 -28.29
N TYR A 347 -8.28 40.05 -29.24
CA TYR A 347 -6.92 39.51 -28.99
C TYR A 347 -6.10 40.39 -28.03
N LYS A 348 -6.12 41.72 -28.17
CA LYS A 348 -5.43 42.63 -27.23
C LYS A 348 -6.02 42.54 -25.83
N ILE A 349 -7.35 42.63 -25.71
CA ILE A 349 -8.08 42.57 -24.43
C ILE A 349 -7.77 41.26 -23.71
N GLN A 350 -7.75 40.12 -24.42
CA GLN A 350 -7.33 38.85 -23.85
C GLN A 350 -5.87 38.87 -23.37
N ASN A 351 -4.89 39.24 -24.21
CA ASN A 351 -3.49 39.20 -23.80
C ASN A 351 -3.19 40.18 -22.66
N HIS A 352 -3.68 41.42 -22.76
CA HIS A 352 -3.46 42.42 -21.72
C HIS A 352 -4.19 42.07 -20.42
N GLY A 353 -5.43 41.58 -20.50
CA GLY A 353 -6.20 41.11 -19.35
C GLY A 353 -5.49 39.99 -18.59
N HIS A 354 -4.89 39.00 -19.27
CA HIS A 354 -4.11 37.96 -18.59
C HIS A 354 -2.86 38.53 -17.88
N ARG A 355 -2.18 39.53 -18.46
CA ARG A 355 -1.06 40.25 -17.80
C ARG A 355 -1.50 40.96 -16.52
N VAL A 356 -2.64 41.67 -16.57
CA VAL A 356 -3.21 42.39 -15.41
C VAL A 356 -3.69 41.42 -14.34
N LEU A 357 -4.39 40.34 -14.73
CA LEU A 357 -4.90 39.31 -13.84
C LEU A 357 -3.77 38.64 -13.04
N GLN A 358 -2.67 38.25 -13.70
CA GLN A 358 -1.51 37.65 -13.02
C GLN A 358 -0.92 38.58 -11.95
N ARG A 359 -0.85 39.90 -12.23
CA ARG A 359 -0.36 40.89 -11.26
C ARG A 359 -1.32 41.15 -10.11
N LEU A 360 -2.63 41.20 -10.38
CA LEU A 360 -3.65 41.32 -9.34
C LEU A 360 -3.66 40.09 -8.41
N GLU A 361 -3.47 38.87 -8.95
CA GLU A 361 -3.33 37.66 -8.13
C GLU A 361 -2.05 37.68 -7.27
N GLN A 362 -0.92 38.15 -7.82
CA GLN A 362 0.32 38.34 -7.07
C GLN A 362 0.18 39.42 -5.98
N ARG A 363 -0.50 40.55 -6.26
CA ARG A 363 -0.80 41.58 -5.26
C ARG A 363 -1.76 41.05 -4.20
N ARG A 364 -2.75 40.23 -4.54
CA ARG A 364 -3.66 39.59 -3.58
C ARG A 364 -2.92 38.75 -2.53
N GLN A 365 -1.83 38.08 -2.92
CA GLN A 365 -0.99 37.30 -1.99
C GLN A 365 -0.16 38.18 -1.02
N GLN A 366 0.01 39.46 -1.32
CA GLN A 366 0.88 40.38 -0.57
C GLN A 366 0.12 41.53 0.13
N ALA A 367 -1.15 41.75 -0.22
CA ALA A 367 -1.95 42.86 0.28
C ALA A 367 -2.54 42.61 1.68
N PRO A 368 -2.70 43.66 2.51
CA PRO A 368 -3.39 43.54 3.79
C PRO A 368 -4.90 43.32 3.62
N GLU A 369 -5.55 42.66 4.59
CA GLU A 369 -6.98 42.27 4.55
C GLU A 369 -7.97 43.40 4.17
N ARG A 370 -7.61 44.67 4.40
CA ARG A 370 -8.44 45.83 4.04
C ARG A 370 -8.51 46.12 2.55
N GLU A 371 -7.52 45.69 1.77
CA GLU A 371 -7.47 45.89 0.32
C GLU A 371 -7.96 44.66 -0.47
N ALA A 372 -7.90 43.47 0.16
CA ALA A 372 -8.34 42.20 -0.42
C ALA A 372 -9.69 42.25 -1.17
N PRO A 373 -10.81 42.79 -0.62
CA PRO A 373 -12.08 42.81 -1.35
C PRO A 373 -12.07 43.71 -2.61
N GLY A 374 -11.27 44.79 -2.63
CA GLY A 374 -11.11 45.64 -3.81
C GLY A 374 -10.25 44.98 -4.89
N ILE A 375 -9.28 44.16 -4.49
CA ILE A 375 -8.46 43.35 -5.42
C ILE A 375 -9.30 42.19 -5.99
N GLU A 376 -10.10 41.50 -5.18
CA GLU A 376 -10.97 40.41 -5.64
C GLU A 376 -12.08 40.92 -6.57
N GLN A 377 -12.61 42.13 -6.35
CA GLN A 377 -13.52 42.79 -7.31
C GLN A 377 -12.82 43.04 -8.66
N ARG A 378 -11.63 43.65 -8.67
CA ARG A 378 -10.86 43.90 -9.90
C ARG A 378 -10.48 42.59 -10.63
N LEU A 379 -10.19 41.52 -9.88
CA LEU A 379 -9.97 40.18 -10.45
C LEU A 379 -11.23 39.65 -11.15
N GLN A 380 -12.42 39.87 -10.57
CA GLN A 380 -13.67 39.48 -11.20
C GLN A 380 -13.98 40.32 -12.45
N GLU A 381 -13.74 41.63 -12.42
CA GLU A 381 -13.94 42.55 -13.55
C GLU A 381 -13.04 42.17 -14.75
N VAL A 382 -11.74 41.94 -14.51
CA VAL A 382 -10.79 41.52 -15.57
C VAL A 382 -11.12 40.12 -16.11
N ARG A 383 -11.49 39.16 -15.24
CA ARG A 383 -11.94 37.82 -15.67
C ARG A 383 -13.20 37.89 -16.54
N GLU A 384 -14.14 38.76 -16.20
CA GLU A 384 -15.36 38.98 -16.98
C GLU A 384 -15.05 39.65 -18.33
N SER A 385 -14.14 40.64 -18.38
CA SER A 385 -13.72 41.25 -19.64
C SER A 385 -13.02 40.25 -20.58
N ILE A 386 -12.11 39.40 -20.05
CA ILE A 386 -11.51 38.28 -20.81
C ILE A 386 -12.60 37.34 -21.34
N ARG A 387 -13.60 36.98 -20.52
CA ARG A 387 -14.73 36.13 -20.92
C ARG A 387 -15.56 36.80 -22.04
N ARG A 388 -15.84 38.09 -21.94
CA ARG A 388 -16.52 38.88 -23.00
C ARG A 388 -15.72 38.83 -24.31
N ALA A 389 -14.41 39.04 -24.25
CA ALA A 389 -13.52 38.99 -25.42
C ALA A 389 -13.42 37.58 -26.04
N GLN A 390 -13.42 36.51 -25.23
CA GLN A 390 -13.46 35.13 -25.73
C GLN A 390 -14.79 34.80 -26.44
N VAL A 391 -15.93 35.18 -25.85
CA VAL A 391 -17.25 35.00 -26.49
C VAL A 391 -17.37 35.84 -27.77
N SER A 392 -16.84 37.07 -27.77
CA SER A 392 -16.76 37.92 -28.96
C SER A 392 -15.91 37.29 -30.06
N GLN A 393 -14.73 36.76 -29.72
CA GLN A 393 -13.84 36.07 -30.66
C GLN A 393 -14.50 34.86 -31.32
N VAL A 394 -15.21 34.01 -30.56
CA VAL A 394 -15.95 32.86 -31.11
C VAL A 394 -17.07 33.31 -32.06
N LYS A 395 -17.87 34.31 -31.66
CA LYS A 395 -18.93 34.88 -32.52
C LYS A 395 -18.35 35.52 -33.80
N GLY A 396 -17.25 36.25 -33.69
CA GLY A 396 -16.56 36.89 -34.81
C GLY A 396 -15.93 35.89 -35.76
N ALA A 397 -15.28 34.85 -35.25
CA ALA A 397 -14.70 33.78 -36.06
C ALA A 397 -15.76 33.02 -36.88
N ALA A 398 -16.93 32.74 -36.30
CA ALA A 398 -18.05 32.13 -37.01
C ALA A 398 -18.58 33.02 -38.16
N ARG A 399 -18.76 34.32 -37.91
CA ARG A 399 -19.17 35.30 -38.93
C ARG A 399 -18.13 35.45 -40.05
N LEU A 400 -16.84 35.51 -39.70
CA LEU A 400 -15.75 35.55 -40.69
C LEU A 400 -15.65 34.27 -41.53
N ALA A 401 -15.89 33.08 -40.93
CA ALA A 401 -15.94 31.82 -41.66
C ALA A 401 -17.12 31.77 -42.65
N LEU A 402 -18.28 32.31 -42.28
CA LEU A 402 -19.44 32.44 -43.17
C LEU A 402 -19.17 33.39 -44.33
N LEU A 403 -18.57 34.56 -44.07
CA LEU A 403 -18.17 35.54 -45.09
C LEU A 403 -17.10 34.98 -46.05
N GLN A 404 -16.13 34.21 -45.52
CA GLN A 404 -15.16 33.50 -46.34
C GLN A 404 -15.81 32.39 -47.19
N GLY A 405 -16.80 31.68 -46.64
CA GLY A 405 -17.61 30.69 -47.36
C GLY A 405 -18.45 31.29 -48.50
N ALA A 406 -18.87 32.55 -48.35
CA ALA A 406 -19.54 33.32 -49.40
C ALA A 406 -18.58 33.82 -50.51
N GLY A 407 -17.27 33.57 -50.40
CA GLY A 407 -16.27 33.90 -51.41
C GLY A 407 -15.50 35.20 -51.19
N LEU A 408 -15.62 35.85 -50.03
CA LEU A 408 -14.91 37.10 -49.71
C LEU A 408 -13.47 36.83 -49.20
N ASP A 409 -12.52 37.66 -49.64
CA ASP A 409 -11.13 37.59 -49.15
C ASP A 409 -10.98 38.21 -47.76
N VAL A 410 -11.33 37.42 -46.75
CA VAL A 410 -11.13 37.74 -45.33
C VAL A 410 -9.65 37.88 -44.97
N GLN A 411 -8.77 37.11 -45.62
CA GLN A 411 -7.35 37.04 -45.26
C GLN A 411 -6.58 38.33 -45.59
N ARG A 412 -6.98 39.02 -46.66
CA ARG A 412 -6.51 40.37 -47.02
C ARG A 412 -6.63 41.39 -45.88
N TRP A 413 -7.66 41.27 -45.03
CA TRP A 413 -7.94 42.21 -43.93
C TRP A 413 -7.54 41.65 -42.56
N LEU A 414 -7.76 40.35 -42.32
CA LEU A 414 -7.45 39.71 -41.05
C LEU A 414 -5.95 39.68 -40.76
N LYS A 415 -5.13 39.35 -41.77
CA LYS A 415 -3.68 39.17 -41.55
C LYS A 415 -2.97 40.48 -41.15
N PRO A 416 -3.16 41.63 -41.85
CA PRO A 416 -2.58 42.90 -41.40
C PRO A 416 -3.06 43.32 -40.01
N ALA A 417 -4.36 43.20 -39.72
CA ALA A 417 -4.95 43.60 -38.44
C ALA A 417 -4.40 42.77 -37.26
N MET A 418 -4.24 41.45 -37.44
CA MET A 418 -3.66 40.58 -36.42
C MET A 418 -2.16 40.81 -36.22
N THR A 419 -1.38 41.04 -37.28
CA THR A 419 0.04 41.37 -37.14
C THR A 419 0.24 42.71 -36.43
N GLN A 420 -0.53 43.74 -36.79
CA GLN A 420 -0.50 45.03 -36.08
C GLN A 420 -0.86 44.87 -34.59
N ALA A 421 -1.88 44.07 -34.27
CA ALA A 421 -2.25 43.82 -32.87
C ALA A 421 -1.16 43.06 -32.09
N GLN A 422 -0.41 42.16 -32.75
CA GLN A 422 0.73 41.47 -32.15
C GLN A 422 1.91 42.40 -31.90
N ASP A 423 2.27 43.25 -32.87
CA ASP A 423 3.36 44.22 -32.75
C ASP A 423 3.08 45.25 -31.63
N GLU A 424 1.83 45.72 -31.50
CA GLU A 424 1.42 46.66 -30.44
C GLU A 424 1.45 46.00 -29.04
N VAL A 425 0.90 44.79 -28.87
CA VAL A 425 0.94 44.04 -27.59
C VAL A 425 2.37 43.72 -27.14
N GLU A 426 3.28 43.45 -28.08
CA GLU A 426 4.70 43.21 -27.83
C GLU A 426 5.46 44.52 -27.52
N GLN A 427 5.08 45.64 -28.14
CA GLN A 427 5.61 46.96 -27.80
C GLN A 427 5.20 47.37 -26.37
N GLU A 428 3.93 47.19 -25.99
CA GLU A 428 3.43 47.38 -24.62
C GLU A 428 4.19 46.51 -23.62
N ARG A 429 4.41 45.22 -23.93
CA ARG A 429 5.16 44.30 -23.07
C ARG A 429 6.56 44.84 -22.77
N ARG A 430 7.28 45.30 -23.80
CA ARG A 430 8.62 45.90 -23.65
C ARG A 430 8.59 47.21 -22.86
N LEU A 431 7.56 48.04 -23.03
CA LEU A 431 7.38 49.27 -22.25
C LEU A 431 7.05 48.97 -20.78
N SER A 432 6.27 47.93 -20.50
CA SER A 432 6.00 47.43 -19.14
C SER A 432 7.27 46.89 -18.46
N GLU A 433 8.03 46.05 -19.14
CA GLU A 433 9.31 45.51 -18.64
C GLU A 433 10.35 46.61 -18.42
N ALA A 434 10.40 47.62 -19.30
CA ALA A 434 11.22 48.81 -19.10
C ALA A 434 10.78 49.63 -17.87
N ARG A 435 9.47 49.83 -17.65
CA ARG A 435 8.92 50.48 -16.45
C ARG A 435 9.35 49.73 -15.17
N LEU A 436 9.24 48.40 -15.14
CA LEU A 436 9.67 47.55 -14.03
C LEU A 436 11.18 47.65 -13.73
N SER A 437 12.02 47.74 -14.77
CA SER A 437 13.49 47.81 -14.63
C SER A 437 14.02 49.04 -13.89
N GLN A 438 13.24 50.13 -13.83
CA GLN A 438 13.65 51.40 -13.19
C GLN A 438 13.38 51.46 -11.68
N ARG A 439 12.76 50.41 -11.11
CA ARG A 439 12.61 50.20 -9.65
C ARG A 439 11.66 51.16 -8.92
N ASP A 440 10.87 51.96 -9.62
CA ASP A 440 9.76 52.74 -9.06
C ASP A 440 8.54 51.85 -8.77
N LEU A 441 8.53 51.22 -7.59
CA LEU A 441 7.37 50.49 -7.05
C LEU A 441 6.33 51.45 -6.45
N SER A 442 5.85 52.40 -7.27
CA SER A 442 4.84 53.39 -6.91
C SER A 442 3.46 53.03 -7.50
N PRO A 443 2.34 53.35 -6.84
CA PRO A 443 0.99 53.02 -7.33
C PRO A 443 0.69 53.49 -8.77
N THR A 444 1.33 54.60 -9.18
CA THR A 444 1.26 55.17 -10.53
C THR A 444 1.75 54.26 -11.65
N ALA A 445 2.48 53.18 -11.37
CA ALA A 445 2.83 52.17 -12.38
C ALA A 445 1.69 51.17 -12.62
N GLU A 446 0.91 50.85 -11.58
CA GLU A 446 -0.27 49.99 -11.68
C GLU A 446 -1.47 50.75 -12.27
N ASP A 447 -1.69 51.99 -11.82
CA ASP A 447 -2.73 52.88 -12.38
C ASP A 447 -2.48 53.15 -13.88
N ALA A 448 -1.21 53.14 -14.34
CA ALA A 448 -0.88 53.29 -15.76
C ALA A 448 -1.24 52.05 -16.59
N GLU A 449 -1.00 50.83 -16.11
CA GLU A 449 -1.39 49.62 -16.85
C GLU A 449 -2.88 49.27 -16.73
N LEU A 450 -3.55 49.74 -15.66
CA LEU A 450 -5.01 49.75 -15.59
C LEU A 450 -5.59 50.77 -16.57
N SER A 451 -5.00 51.97 -16.70
CA SER A 451 -5.35 52.92 -17.76
C SER A 451 -5.11 52.34 -19.17
N ASP A 452 -3.97 51.68 -19.41
CA ASP A 452 -3.66 51.01 -20.69
C ASP A 452 -4.69 49.89 -21.00
N PHE A 453 -5.31 49.27 -19.98
CA PHE A 453 -6.38 48.26 -20.11
C PHE A 453 -7.78 48.88 -20.27
N GLU A 454 -8.11 49.91 -19.49
CA GLU A 454 -9.37 50.65 -19.55
C GLU A 454 -9.52 51.36 -20.91
N GLU A 455 -8.44 51.91 -21.48
CA GLU A 455 -8.43 52.45 -22.85
C GLU A 455 -8.66 51.36 -23.92
N CYS A 456 -8.19 50.13 -23.69
CA CYS A 456 -8.51 48.97 -24.53
C CYS A 456 -9.98 48.51 -24.44
N GLU A 457 -10.68 48.82 -23.34
CA GLU A 457 -12.10 48.47 -23.15
C GLU A 457 -13.04 49.61 -23.60
N GLU A 458 -12.74 50.88 -23.32
CA GLU A 458 -13.47 52.06 -23.86
C GLU A 458 -13.43 52.10 -25.40
N THR A 459 -12.28 51.79 -26.02
CA THR A 459 -12.18 51.64 -27.48
C THR A 459 -12.92 50.40 -28.03
N GLY A 460 -13.46 49.55 -27.14
CA GLY A 460 -14.45 48.53 -27.43
C GLY A 460 -15.90 49.05 -27.41
N GLU A 461 -16.25 49.93 -26.47
CA GLU A 461 -17.60 50.52 -26.33
C GLU A 461 -17.98 51.43 -27.51
N LEU A 462 -17.00 52.13 -28.10
CA LEU A 462 -17.15 52.85 -29.38
C LEU A 462 -17.51 51.95 -30.59
N PHE A 463 -17.77 50.67 -30.36
CA PHE A 463 -18.05 49.62 -31.34
C PHE A 463 -19.17 48.67 -30.86
N GLU A 464 -20.19 49.20 -30.16
CA GLU A 464 -21.49 48.53 -30.08
C GLU A 464 -21.95 48.04 -31.47
N GLU A 465 -22.58 46.86 -31.53
CA GLU A 465 -23.36 46.50 -32.72
C GLU A 465 -24.45 47.58 -32.86
N PRO A 466 -24.57 48.26 -34.03
CA PRO A 466 -25.51 49.36 -34.17
C PRO A 466 -26.91 48.82 -33.90
N ALA A 467 -27.54 49.30 -32.82
CA ALA A 467 -28.84 48.81 -32.37
C ALA A 467 -29.80 48.75 -33.56
N PRO A 468 -30.49 47.61 -33.78
CA PRO A 468 -31.24 47.39 -35.00
C PRO A 468 -32.22 48.54 -35.21
N THR A 469 -32.18 49.15 -36.40
CA THR A 469 -32.97 50.34 -36.74
C THR A 469 -34.41 50.11 -36.34
N VAL A 470 -34.86 50.79 -35.28
CA VAL A 470 -36.05 50.37 -34.53
C VAL A 470 -37.28 50.34 -35.46
N LEU A 471 -37.62 49.13 -35.93
CA LEU A 471 -38.96 48.82 -36.44
C LEU A 471 -39.92 49.25 -35.35
N ALA A 472 -40.89 50.09 -35.71
CA ALA A 472 -41.56 50.97 -34.76
C ALA A 472 -42.36 50.21 -33.68
N THR A 473 -41.65 49.82 -32.61
CA THR A 473 -42.17 49.20 -31.40
C THR A 473 -43.37 49.99 -30.93
N ARG A 474 -44.50 49.31 -30.73
CA ARG A 474 -45.76 49.97 -30.37
C ARG A 474 -45.54 50.71 -29.04
N PRO A 475 -46.17 51.88 -28.82
CA PRO A 475 -46.04 52.57 -27.55
C PRO A 475 -46.70 51.77 -26.43
N LEU A 476 -45.91 50.93 -25.75
CA LEU A 476 -46.33 50.12 -24.61
C LEU A 476 -46.52 51.01 -23.36
N PRO A 477 -47.58 50.80 -22.56
CA PRO A 477 -48.67 49.85 -22.78
C PRO A 477 -49.65 50.29 -23.88
N CYS A 478 -50.10 49.35 -24.72
CA CYS A 478 -51.10 49.62 -25.76
C CYS A 478 -52.38 48.75 -25.60
N PRO A 479 -53.58 49.31 -25.85
CA PRO A 479 -54.83 48.58 -25.70
C PRO A 479 -55.12 47.73 -26.95
N ALA A 480 -55.46 46.46 -26.74
CA ALA A 480 -55.80 45.51 -27.80
C ALA A 480 -57.13 44.80 -27.51
N HIS A 481 -57.89 44.49 -28.56
CA HIS A 481 -59.19 43.83 -28.46
C HIS A 481 -59.09 42.36 -28.90
N VAL A 482 -59.53 41.43 -28.06
CA VAL A 482 -59.46 39.98 -28.34
C VAL A 482 -60.48 39.59 -29.41
N VAL A 483 -59.99 39.08 -30.55
CA VAL A 483 -60.79 38.65 -31.72
C VAL A 483 -61.22 37.20 -31.61
N PHE A 484 -60.40 36.39 -30.96
CA PHE A 484 -60.61 34.96 -30.79
C PHE A 484 -60.28 34.59 -29.35
N GLY A 485 -61.15 33.83 -28.69
CA GLY A 485 -60.85 33.31 -27.36
C GLY A 485 -59.66 32.37 -27.41
N TYR A 486 -58.75 32.50 -26.44
CA TYR A 486 -57.61 31.61 -26.25
C TYR A 486 -57.56 31.17 -24.80
N GLN A 487 -57.38 29.86 -24.58
CA GLN A 487 -57.31 29.27 -23.26
C GLN A 487 -55.88 28.77 -23.01
N ALA A 488 -55.28 29.24 -21.94
CA ALA A 488 -53.92 28.91 -21.55
C ALA A 488 -53.77 27.38 -21.35
N GLY A 489 -52.78 26.80 -22.02
CA GLY A 489 -52.31 25.44 -21.79
C GLY A 489 -51.14 25.35 -20.80
N ARG A 490 -50.50 26.48 -20.49
CA ARG A 490 -49.30 26.60 -19.64
C ARG A 490 -49.48 27.71 -18.59
N GLU A 491 -48.68 27.68 -17.53
CA GLU A 491 -48.80 28.61 -16.38
C GLU A 491 -48.33 30.05 -16.69
N ASP A 492 -47.58 30.24 -17.78
CA ASP A 492 -47.07 31.51 -18.30
C ASP A 492 -47.95 32.15 -19.39
N GLU A 493 -48.97 31.43 -19.86
CA GLU A 493 -49.95 31.87 -20.86
C GLU A 493 -51.19 32.49 -20.18
N LEU A 494 -51.79 33.52 -20.79
CA LEU A 494 -52.99 34.17 -20.27
C LEU A 494 -54.25 33.65 -21.00
N THR A 495 -55.25 33.20 -20.24
CA THR A 495 -56.58 32.89 -20.79
C THR A 495 -57.33 34.19 -21.06
N ILE A 496 -57.84 34.33 -22.29
CA ILE A 496 -58.48 35.55 -22.81
C ILE A 496 -59.77 35.23 -23.55
N THR A 497 -60.77 36.09 -23.39
CA THR A 497 -62.12 35.85 -23.94
C THR A 497 -62.36 36.68 -25.19
N GLU A 498 -63.02 36.13 -26.22
CA GLU A 498 -63.46 36.91 -27.39
C GLU A 498 -64.33 38.11 -26.96
N GLY A 499 -63.97 39.32 -27.40
CA GLY A 499 -64.59 40.57 -26.96
C GLY A 499 -63.96 41.25 -25.73
N GLU A 500 -62.92 40.66 -25.13
CA GLU A 500 -62.17 41.24 -24.02
C GLU A 500 -61.20 42.33 -24.48
N TRP A 501 -60.87 43.27 -23.59
CA TRP A 501 -59.82 44.26 -23.78
C TRP A 501 -58.62 43.93 -22.90
N LEU A 502 -57.43 43.96 -23.51
CA LEU A 502 -56.15 43.70 -22.85
C LEU A 502 -55.24 44.93 -22.96
N GLU A 503 -54.33 45.05 -21.99
CA GLU A 503 -53.23 46.00 -22.01
C GLU A 503 -51.95 45.22 -22.37
N VAL A 504 -51.47 45.34 -23.61
CA VAL A 504 -50.19 44.73 -24.03
C VAL A 504 -49.06 45.55 -23.42
N ILE A 505 -48.14 44.87 -22.72
CA ILE A 505 -47.11 45.49 -21.86
C ILE A 505 -45.68 45.10 -22.25
N GLU A 506 -45.50 44.04 -23.04
CA GLU A 506 -44.20 43.57 -23.56
C GLU A 506 -44.46 43.00 -24.97
N GLU A 507 -43.74 43.48 -25.98
CA GLU A 507 -43.62 42.77 -27.27
C GLU A 507 -42.74 41.53 -27.02
N GLY A 508 -43.16 40.35 -27.49
CA GLY A 508 -42.53 39.07 -27.11
C GLY A 508 -41.32 38.69 -27.97
N ASP A 509 -40.46 37.82 -27.44
CA ASP A 509 -39.20 37.38 -28.07
C ASP A 509 -39.36 36.49 -29.33
N ALA A 510 -40.58 36.30 -29.85
CA ALA A 510 -40.87 35.48 -31.04
C ALA A 510 -42.11 36.00 -31.79
N ASP A 511 -42.04 36.04 -33.13
CA ASP A 511 -42.86 36.81 -34.09
C ASP A 511 -44.39 36.56 -34.12
N GLU A 512 -44.98 35.86 -33.15
CA GLU A 512 -46.44 35.64 -33.09
C GLU A 512 -47.06 35.81 -31.67
N TRP A 513 -46.30 36.21 -30.64
CA TRP A 513 -46.79 36.30 -29.26
C TRP A 513 -46.42 37.61 -28.56
N VAL A 514 -47.33 38.12 -27.73
CA VAL A 514 -47.12 39.32 -26.91
C VAL A 514 -47.53 39.07 -25.47
N LYS A 515 -46.97 39.84 -24.53
CA LYS A 515 -47.28 39.75 -23.10
C LYS A 515 -48.34 40.77 -22.75
N ALA A 516 -49.47 40.32 -22.24
CA ALA A 516 -50.63 41.15 -21.99
C ALA A 516 -51.10 41.06 -20.55
N ARG A 517 -51.80 42.10 -20.11
CA ARG A 517 -52.53 42.17 -18.84
C ARG A 517 -54.03 42.21 -19.11
N ASN A 518 -54.82 41.39 -18.43
CA ASN A 518 -56.29 41.46 -18.50
C ASN A 518 -56.86 42.50 -17.53
N GLN A 519 -58.16 42.75 -17.63
CA GLN A 519 -58.92 43.66 -16.75
C GLN A 519 -58.91 43.26 -15.24
N HIS A 520 -58.51 42.03 -14.90
CA HIS A 520 -58.37 41.54 -13.53
C HIS A 520 -56.97 41.77 -12.95
N GLY A 521 -56.01 42.22 -13.78
CA GLY A 521 -54.62 42.48 -13.40
C GLY A 521 -53.68 41.28 -13.59
N GLU A 522 -54.19 40.16 -14.10
CA GLU A 522 -53.42 38.95 -14.41
C GLU A 522 -52.57 39.20 -15.67
N VAL A 523 -51.35 38.65 -15.68
CA VAL A 523 -50.34 38.88 -16.73
C VAL A 523 -49.84 37.54 -17.26
N GLY A 524 -49.78 37.41 -18.58
CA GLY A 524 -49.19 36.25 -19.26
C GLY A 524 -49.07 36.48 -20.77
N PHE A 525 -48.54 35.50 -21.47
CA PHE A 525 -48.39 35.55 -22.93
C PHE A 525 -49.70 35.19 -23.66
N VAL A 526 -49.96 35.88 -24.76
CA VAL A 526 -51.11 35.67 -25.65
C VAL A 526 -50.66 35.68 -27.11
N PRO A 527 -51.29 34.92 -28.03
CA PRO A 527 -50.95 34.99 -29.44
C PRO A 527 -51.35 36.35 -30.01
N GLU A 528 -50.43 37.07 -30.67
CA GLU A 528 -50.71 38.40 -31.22
C GLU A 528 -51.83 38.35 -32.27
N ARG A 529 -51.87 37.27 -33.07
CA ARG A 529 -52.91 37.03 -34.09
C ARG A 529 -54.34 36.90 -33.52
N TYR A 530 -54.48 36.72 -32.21
CA TYR A 530 -55.78 36.65 -31.52
C TYR A 530 -56.23 38.04 -31.04
N LEU A 531 -55.43 39.08 -31.28
CA LEU A 531 -55.69 40.47 -30.94
C LEU A 531 -55.90 41.33 -32.20
N ASN A 532 -56.91 42.20 -32.17
CA ASN A 532 -57.09 43.27 -33.14
C ASN A 532 -56.67 44.58 -32.48
N PHE A 533 -55.65 45.20 -33.05
CA PHE A 533 -55.21 46.55 -32.72
C PHE A 533 -56.01 47.52 -33.61
N PRO A 534 -56.81 48.47 -33.06
CA PRO A 534 -57.71 49.30 -33.85
C PRO A 534 -57.04 49.99 -35.05
N ASP A 535 -57.42 49.54 -36.25
CA ASP A 535 -56.56 49.59 -37.44
C ASP A 535 -56.50 50.96 -38.17
N LEU A 536 -55.39 51.18 -38.88
CA LEU A 536 -55.15 52.29 -39.82
C LEU A 536 -55.34 51.89 -41.31
N SER A 537 -56.31 51.01 -41.57
CA SER A 537 -57.00 50.74 -42.84
C SER A 537 -56.23 50.09 -44.01
N PHE A 538 -56.39 48.76 -44.14
CA PHE A 538 -57.00 48.01 -45.27
C PHE A 538 -57.06 48.63 -46.71
N PRO A 539 -56.90 47.85 -47.82
CA PRO A 539 -58.04 47.04 -48.34
C PRO A 539 -57.78 45.74 -49.19
N GLU A 540 -58.46 44.66 -48.78
CA GLU A 540 -59.37 43.70 -49.50
C GLU A 540 -59.14 43.03 -50.91
N SER A 541 -59.62 41.76 -50.96
CA SER A 541 -60.31 41.00 -52.06
C SER A 541 -59.48 40.20 -53.10
N GLY A 542 -59.87 38.97 -53.51
CA GLY A 542 -60.92 38.04 -53.01
C GLY A 542 -61.26 36.85 -53.96
N HIS A 543 -61.96 35.80 -53.45
CA HIS A 543 -62.56 34.62 -54.14
C HIS A 543 -61.58 33.60 -54.80
N ASP A 544 -61.83 32.28 -54.99
CA ASP A 544 -62.88 31.27 -54.66
C ASP A 544 -62.30 29.85 -54.98
N SER A 545 -62.81 28.63 -54.62
CA SER A 545 -63.92 28.10 -53.78
C SER A 545 -63.75 26.56 -53.56
N ASP A 546 -64.78 25.88 -53.01
CA ASP A 546 -65.06 24.42 -52.95
C ASP A 546 -64.39 23.49 -51.88
N ASN A 547 -65.08 22.35 -51.63
CA ASN A 547 -65.09 21.44 -50.45
C ASN A 547 -65.56 20.02 -50.93
N PRO A 548 -65.86 18.96 -50.13
CA PRO A 548 -65.55 18.62 -48.73
C PRO A 548 -65.08 17.16 -48.46
N SER A 549 -64.73 16.81 -47.21
CA SER A 549 -65.12 15.56 -46.50
C SER A 549 -64.38 15.39 -45.15
N GLY A 550 -64.86 14.51 -44.25
CA GLY A 550 -64.18 14.16 -42.99
C GLY A 550 -64.92 13.08 -42.18
N ALA A 551 -64.25 12.47 -41.18
CA ALA A 551 -64.83 11.56 -40.18
C ALA A 551 -63.89 11.27 -38.99
N GLU A 552 -64.48 11.25 -37.77
CA GLU A 552 -64.19 10.43 -36.56
C GLU A 552 -62.74 10.17 -36.05
N PRO A 553 -62.46 10.26 -34.73
CA PRO A 553 -61.21 9.85 -34.09
C PRO A 553 -61.14 8.35 -33.76
N THR A 554 -59.92 7.81 -33.63
CA THR A 554 -59.63 6.38 -33.39
C THR A 554 -59.56 5.98 -31.91
N ALA A 555 -59.70 4.68 -31.62
CA ALA A 555 -59.64 4.10 -30.27
C ALA A 555 -58.41 3.20 -30.07
N PHE A 556 -57.87 3.19 -28.84
CA PHE A 556 -56.60 2.56 -28.49
C PHE A 556 -56.67 1.02 -28.33
N LEU A 557 -55.53 0.36 -28.58
CA LEU A 557 -55.33 -1.09 -28.58
C LEU A 557 -53.98 -1.44 -27.94
N ALA A 558 -53.95 -2.53 -27.17
CA ALA A 558 -52.73 -3.04 -26.54
C ALA A 558 -52.50 -4.52 -26.90
N ARG A 559 -51.25 -4.99 -26.81
CA ARG A 559 -50.80 -6.34 -27.09
C ARG A 559 -50.28 -7.01 -25.82
N ALA A 560 -50.80 -8.19 -25.48
CA ALA A 560 -50.29 -8.99 -24.39
C ALA A 560 -48.84 -9.43 -24.65
N LEU A 561 -47.94 -9.09 -23.73
CA LEU A 561 -46.54 -9.53 -23.73
C LEU A 561 -46.38 -10.94 -23.15
N TYR A 562 -47.34 -11.38 -22.32
CA TYR A 562 -47.36 -12.69 -21.68
C TYR A 562 -48.78 -13.25 -21.63
N SER A 563 -48.91 -14.58 -21.53
CA SER A 563 -50.21 -15.21 -21.26
C SER A 563 -50.66 -15.02 -19.81
N TYR A 564 -51.90 -14.58 -19.61
CA TYR A 564 -52.50 -14.32 -18.31
C TYR A 564 -53.80 -15.10 -18.11
N THR A 565 -53.93 -15.73 -16.94
CA THR A 565 -55.17 -16.38 -16.49
C THR A 565 -55.64 -15.66 -15.22
N GLY A 566 -56.78 -14.99 -15.31
CA GLY A 566 -57.40 -14.29 -14.19
C GLY A 566 -57.79 -15.24 -13.05
N GLN A 567 -57.63 -14.78 -11.81
CA GLN A 567 -57.85 -15.57 -10.60
C GLN A 567 -59.26 -15.38 -10.02
N SER A 568 -60.00 -14.35 -10.48
CA SER A 568 -61.40 -14.08 -10.17
C SER A 568 -62.26 -13.93 -11.44
N ALA A 569 -63.58 -13.90 -11.26
CA ALA A 569 -64.54 -13.73 -12.36
C ALA A 569 -64.61 -12.30 -12.93
N GLU A 570 -63.89 -11.35 -12.34
CA GLU A 570 -63.81 -9.95 -12.79
C GLU A 570 -62.51 -9.65 -13.57
N GLU A 571 -61.56 -10.61 -13.57
CA GLU A 571 -60.29 -10.52 -14.29
C GLU A 571 -60.38 -11.09 -15.72
N LEU A 572 -59.74 -10.40 -16.67
CA LEU A 572 -59.70 -10.81 -18.07
C LEU A 572 -58.55 -11.79 -18.34
N SER A 573 -58.85 -12.98 -18.85
CA SER A 573 -57.85 -13.97 -19.25
C SER A 573 -57.53 -13.90 -20.75
N PHE A 574 -56.26 -14.00 -21.14
CA PHE A 574 -55.80 -13.90 -22.52
C PHE A 574 -54.45 -14.60 -22.75
N PRO A 575 -54.20 -15.18 -23.95
CA PRO A 575 -52.90 -15.73 -24.29
C PRO A 575 -51.88 -14.65 -24.64
N GLU A 576 -50.61 -15.05 -24.72
CA GLU A 576 -49.50 -14.21 -25.18
C GLU A 576 -49.73 -13.74 -26.63
N GLY A 577 -49.37 -12.49 -26.93
CA GLY A 577 -49.62 -11.86 -28.23
C GLY A 577 -51.07 -11.44 -28.50
N ALA A 578 -52.01 -11.65 -27.56
CA ALA A 578 -53.40 -11.23 -27.71
C ALA A 578 -53.55 -9.70 -27.87
N LEU A 579 -54.33 -9.26 -28.86
CA LEU A 579 -54.71 -7.86 -29.01
C LEU A 579 -55.97 -7.57 -28.19
N ILE A 580 -55.82 -6.71 -27.18
CA ILE A 580 -56.86 -6.34 -26.21
C ILE A 580 -57.27 -4.89 -26.48
N ARG A 581 -58.58 -4.65 -26.59
CA ARG A 581 -59.11 -3.30 -26.75
C ARG A 581 -59.22 -2.64 -25.39
N LEU A 582 -58.50 -1.55 -25.18
CA LEU A 582 -58.58 -0.81 -23.91
C LEU A 582 -59.91 -0.04 -23.85
N LEU A 583 -60.50 0.01 -22.65
CA LEU A 583 -61.73 0.76 -22.38
C LEU A 583 -61.42 1.97 -21.49
N PRO A 584 -62.15 3.10 -21.63
CA PRO A 584 -61.90 4.29 -20.82
C PRO A 584 -61.94 3.98 -19.32
N ARG A 585 -60.94 4.49 -18.59
CA ARG A 585 -60.86 4.37 -17.13
C ARG A 585 -61.94 5.22 -16.46
N ALA A 586 -62.38 4.83 -15.27
CA ALA A 586 -63.31 5.63 -14.47
C ALA A 586 -62.67 6.95 -14.00
N GLN A 587 -63.49 7.96 -13.71
CA GLN A 587 -63.06 9.36 -13.54
C GLN A 587 -62.22 9.68 -12.29
N ASP A 588 -61.93 8.69 -11.44
CA ASP A 588 -61.40 8.92 -10.09
C ASP A 588 -59.85 8.85 -9.99
N GLY A 589 -59.14 8.90 -11.13
CA GLY A 589 -57.81 9.51 -11.23
C GLY A 589 -56.60 8.79 -10.63
N VAL A 590 -56.71 7.55 -10.15
CA VAL A 590 -55.58 6.76 -9.62
C VAL A 590 -55.35 5.52 -10.47
N ASP A 591 -54.11 5.30 -10.94
CA ASP A 591 -53.70 4.04 -11.57
C ASP A 591 -53.30 3.04 -10.47
N ASP A 592 -54.13 2.02 -10.25
CA ASP A 592 -53.89 0.94 -9.29
C ASP A 592 -53.08 -0.23 -9.90
N GLY A 593 -52.61 -0.08 -11.15
CA GLY A 593 -51.89 -1.08 -11.91
C GLY A 593 -52.79 -2.08 -12.65
N PHE A 594 -54.13 -1.96 -12.55
CA PHE A 594 -55.07 -2.82 -13.26
C PHE A 594 -55.84 -2.04 -14.33
N TRP A 595 -55.64 -2.42 -15.59
CA TRP A 595 -56.33 -1.80 -16.73
C TRP A 595 -57.57 -2.62 -17.09
N ARG A 596 -58.60 -1.93 -17.59
CA ARG A 596 -59.85 -2.55 -18.03
C ARG A 596 -59.93 -2.57 -19.55
N GLY A 597 -60.24 -3.74 -20.09
CA GLY A 597 -60.31 -3.93 -21.54
C GLY A 597 -61.22 -5.07 -21.95
N GLU A 598 -61.32 -5.27 -23.26
CA GLU A 598 -62.12 -6.30 -23.90
C GLU A 598 -61.22 -7.25 -24.70
N PHE A 599 -61.37 -8.56 -24.46
CA PHE A 599 -60.77 -9.62 -25.27
C PHE A 599 -61.78 -10.76 -25.45
N GLY A 600 -61.92 -11.26 -26.68
CA GLY A 600 -62.84 -12.36 -26.98
C GLY A 600 -64.31 -12.11 -26.60
N GLY A 601 -64.78 -10.85 -26.65
CA GLY A 601 -66.14 -10.47 -26.24
C GLY A 601 -66.39 -10.49 -24.73
N HIS A 602 -65.35 -10.65 -23.92
CA HIS A 602 -65.42 -10.59 -22.46
C HIS A 602 -64.68 -9.34 -21.97
N VAL A 603 -65.23 -8.68 -20.94
CA VAL A 603 -64.69 -7.44 -20.38
C VAL A 603 -64.31 -7.67 -18.92
N GLY A 604 -63.06 -7.39 -18.57
CA GLY A 604 -62.53 -7.55 -17.22
C GLY A 604 -61.31 -6.66 -16.99
N VAL A 605 -60.78 -6.69 -15.77
CA VAL A 605 -59.52 -6.01 -15.41
C VAL A 605 -58.33 -6.95 -15.54
N PHE A 606 -57.13 -6.42 -15.78
CA PHE A 606 -55.89 -7.19 -15.84
C PHE A 606 -54.68 -6.31 -15.51
N PRO A 607 -53.57 -6.88 -15.01
CA PRO A 607 -52.38 -6.09 -14.70
C PRO A 607 -51.81 -5.41 -15.96
N SER A 608 -51.61 -4.10 -15.89
CA SER A 608 -51.12 -3.28 -17.02
C SER A 608 -49.76 -3.74 -17.54
N LEU A 609 -48.87 -4.16 -16.63
CA LEU A 609 -47.51 -4.66 -16.91
C LEU A 609 -47.45 -5.92 -17.79
N LEU A 610 -48.58 -6.54 -18.10
CA LEU A 610 -48.67 -7.71 -18.98
C LEU A 610 -49.02 -7.34 -20.43
N VAL A 611 -49.23 -6.06 -20.73
CA VAL A 611 -49.53 -5.56 -22.08
C VAL A 611 -48.62 -4.39 -22.49
N GLU A 612 -48.52 -4.18 -23.79
CA GLU A 612 -47.82 -3.08 -24.45
C GLU A 612 -48.84 -2.31 -25.33
N GLU A 613 -48.93 -1.00 -25.17
CA GLU A 613 -49.87 -0.18 -25.95
C GLU A 613 -49.32 0.12 -27.35
N LEU A 614 -50.10 -0.12 -28.41
CA LEU A 614 -49.61 -0.14 -29.79
C LEU A 614 -49.93 1.15 -30.56
N LEU A 615 -48.92 2.01 -30.70
CA LEU A 615 -48.85 3.10 -31.67
C LEU A 615 -47.58 2.92 -32.54
N GLY A 616 -47.60 3.32 -33.81
CA GLY A 616 -46.50 3.12 -34.77
C GLY A 616 -46.77 3.77 -36.14
N PRO A 617 -46.07 3.41 -37.25
CA PRO A 617 -45.20 2.24 -37.43
C PRO A 617 -43.84 2.62 -38.16
N PRO A 618 -43.11 1.78 -38.96
CA PRO A 618 -41.76 1.36 -38.54
C PRO A 618 -40.64 1.18 -39.61
N GLY A 619 -39.44 0.74 -39.18
CA GLY A 619 -38.58 -0.23 -39.89
C GLY A 619 -37.11 0.17 -40.15
N PRO A 620 -36.22 -0.76 -40.58
CA PRO A 620 -36.30 -2.23 -40.53
C PRO A 620 -35.06 -2.93 -39.88
N HIS A 621 -35.06 -4.28 -39.84
CA HIS A 621 -34.07 -5.16 -39.19
C HIS A 621 -32.89 -5.60 -40.09
N GLU A 622 -31.79 -6.09 -39.50
CA GLU A 622 -31.36 -7.49 -39.71
C GLU A 622 -30.49 -8.05 -38.54
N LEU A 623 -29.89 -9.24 -38.69
CA LEU A 623 -29.80 -10.28 -37.63
C LEU A 623 -28.58 -11.23 -37.72
N SER A 624 -28.03 -11.71 -36.59
CA SER A 624 -27.33 -13.01 -36.46
C SER A 624 -26.95 -13.40 -35.01
N ASP A 625 -26.66 -14.69 -34.77
CA ASP A 625 -26.59 -15.42 -33.47
C ASP A 625 -25.73 -16.72 -33.66
N PRO A 626 -25.58 -17.69 -32.72
CA PRO A 626 -24.86 -17.71 -31.42
C PRO A 626 -23.68 -18.75 -31.32
N GLU A 627 -23.19 -18.98 -30.08
CA GLU A 627 -22.45 -20.15 -29.52
C GLU A 627 -20.97 -20.47 -29.90
N GLN A 628 -20.10 -20.49 -28.86
CA GLN A 628 -19.08 -21.54 -28.65
C GLN A 628 -18.57 -21.57 -27.18
N VAL A 629 -17.92 -22.67 -26.75
CA VAL A 629 -17.90 -23.12 -25.34
C VAL A 629 -16.54 -23.68 -24.85
N LEU A 630 -16.10 -23.23 -23.65
CA LEU A 630 -14.99 -23.76 -22.80
C LEU A 630 -13.54 -23.64 -23.34
N PRO A 631 -12.46 -23.72 -22.51
CA PRO A 631 -12.39 -24.13 -21.09
C PRO A 631 -11.75 -23.08 -20.12
N SER A 632 -11.49 -23.49 -18.88
CA SER A 632 -10.93 -22.68 -17.78
C SER A 632 -9.41 -22.81 -17.56
N PRO A 633 -8.75 -21.79 -16.97
CA PRO A 633 -7.44 -21.90 -16.34
C PRO A 633 -7.46 -21.66 -14.80
N SER A 634 -6.33 -21.97 -14.14
CA SER A 634 -6.10 -21.88 -12.69
C SER A 634 -5.68 -20.48 -12.21
N PRO A 635 -5.77 -20.14 -10.90
CA PRO A 635 -5.31 -18.85 -10.38
C PRO A 635 -3.77 -18.71 -10.41
N PRO A 636 -3.24 -17.47 -10.55
CA PRO A 636 -1.81 -17.19 -10.48
C PRO A 636 -1.29 -17.22 -9.04
N SER A 637 0.01 -17.46 -8.88
CA SER A 637 0.71 -17.38 -7.60
C SER A 637 1.19 -15.95 -7.31
N PHE A 638 1.28 -15.58 -6.03
CA PHE A 638 1.92 -14.33 -5.64
C PHE A 638 3.42 -14.38 -5.89
N SER A 639 3.95 -13.31 -6.48
CA SER A 639 5.37 -12.99 -6.61
C SER A 639 5.50 -11.47 -6.62
N PRO A 640 6.62 -10.89 -6.16
CA PRO A 640 6.89 -9.46 -6.35
C PRO A 640 6.98 -9.12 -7.85
N PRO A 641 6.72 -7.86 -8.26
CA PRO A 641 6.81 -7.46 -9.66
C PRO A 641 8.25 -7.58 -10.17
N VAL A 642 8.41 -8.22 -11.33
CA VAL A 642 9.70 -8.33 -12.03
C VAL A 642 9.99 -7.03 -12.78
N PRO A 643 11.19 -6.43 -12.68
CA PRO A 643 11.55 -5.26 -13.46
C PRO A 643 11.66 -5.61 -14.96
N THR A 644 10.78 -5.03 -15.78
CA THR A 644 10.78 -5.22 -17.24
C THR A 644 11.93 -4.45 -17.90
N CYS A 645 13.02 -5.15 -18.20
CA CYS A 645 14.10 -4.60 -19.03
C CYS A 645 13.66 -4.59 -20.51
N ALA A 646 13.40 -3.41 -21.07
CA ALA A 646 13.02 -3.22 -22.47
C ALA A 646 14.21 -2.78 -23.33
N LEU A 647 15.12 -3.72 -23.64
CA LEU A 647 16.18 -3.54 -24.63
C LEU A 647 16.34 -4.80 -25.48
N ASP A 648 15.66 -4.85 -26.62
CA ASP A 648 16.23 -5.45 -27.84
C ASP A 648 15.49 -4.93 -29.08
N GLY A 649 16.13 -4.02 -29.81
CA GLY A 649 15.65 -3.41 -31.04
C GLY A 649 16.83 -2.91 -31.86
N ALA A 650 17.15 -3.59 -32.97
CA ALA A 650 18.40 -3.38 -33.69
C ALA A 650 18.48 -2.02 -34.43
N PRO A 651 19.69 -1.43 -34.60
CA PRO A 651 19.83 0.00 -34.88
C PRO A 651 20.01 0.39 -36.35
N ALA A 652 19.46 1.54 -36.74
CA ALA A 652 19.97 2.47 -37.77
C ALA A 652 19.03 3.69 -37.94
N PRO A 653 19.50 4.85 -38.45
CA PRO A 653 20.85 5.43 -38.38
C PRO A 653 20.87 6.85 -37.78
N VAL A 654 22.03 7.33 -37.33
CA VAL A 654 22.25 8.74 -36.98
C VAL A 654 22.76 9.51 -38.21
N LEU A 655 22.22 10.70 -38.46
CA LEU A 655 22.83 11.75 -39.28
C LEU A 655 22.70 13.11 -38.55
N PRO A 656 23.59 14.08 -38.82
CA PRO A 656 24.10 14.95 -37.76
C PRO A 656 23.45 16.34 -37.68
N VAL A 657 23.66 16.99 -36.53
CA VAL A 657 23.68 18.45 -36.39
C VAL A 657 25.14 18.84 -36.18
N ASP A 658 25.62 19.79 -36.99
CA ASP A 658 27.02 20.19 -37.04
C ASP A 658 27.07 21.71 -37.31
N GLN A 659 27.79 22.46 -36.47
CA GLN A 659 28.29 23.85 -36.67
C GLN A 659 27.22 24.98 -36.83
N ASP A 660 27.43 26.22 -36.39
CA ASP A 660 28.44 26.82 -35.48
C ASP A 660 27.96 28.22 -35.03
N LEU A 661 28.56 28.78 -33.96
CA LEU A 661 29.18 30.13 -33.87
C LEU A 661 29.15 30.79 -32.47
N GLU A 662 30.34 30.82 -31.86
CA GLU A 662 31.00 31.95 -31.16
C GLU A 662 30.53 32.50 -29.79
N CYS A 663 31.55 32.79 -28.98
CA CYS A 663 31.62 33.32 -27.61
C CYS A 663 31.37 34.86 -27.53
N PRO A 664 31.24 35.52 -26.34
CA PRO A 664 31.81 35.15 -25.03
C PRO A 664 30.92 35.35 -23.77
N GLY A 665 31.46 34.91 -22.62
CA GLY A 665 30.88 35.15 -21.29
C GLY A 665 31.03 36.59 -20.77
N PRO A 666 30.64 36.89 -19.50
CA PRO A 666 31.16 36.15 -18.34
C PRO A 666 30.12 35.73 -17.28
N LEU A 667 30.58 34.89 -16.33
CA LEU A 667 30.07 34.74 -14.96
C LEU A 667 28.54 34.75 -14.75
N ASP A 668 27.95 33.56 -14.66
CA ASP A 668 26.86 33.34 -13.70
C ASP A 668 27.13 32.09 -12.86
N MET A 669 26.97 32.24 -11.54
CA MET A 669 27.14 31.19 -10.53
C MET A 669 25.79 30.92 -9.85
N MET A 670 24.81 30.33 -10.55
CA MET A 670 23.71 29.57 -9.93
C MET A 670 23.05 28.62 -10.93
N ALA A 671 23.09 27.31 -10.60
CA ALA A 671 22.22 26.19 -11.05
C ALA A 671 22.94 24.98 -11.71
N PRO A 672 22.35 23.77 -11.63
CA PRO A 672 21.40 23.28 -10.62
C PRO A 672 22.15 22.67 -9.42
N ARG A 673 21.51 22.61 -8.24
CA ARG A 673 22.10 22.02 -7.02
C ARG A 673 22.13 20.48 -7.01
N LEU A 674 21.27 19.83 -7.81
CA LEU A 674 21.31 18.38 -8.01
C LEU A 674 22.19 18.02 -9.22
N ARG A 675 23.25 17.23 -9.03
CA ARG A 675 24.15 16.75 -10.10
C ARG A 675 24.62 15.31 -9.86
N PRO A 676 24.78 14.55 -10.95
CA PRO A 676 23.67 13.93 -11.68
C PRO A 676 23.07 12.73 -10.91
N VAL A 677 21.85 12.31 -11.24
CA VAL A 677 21.29 11.06 -10.70
C VAL A 677 22.00 9.87 -11.33
N PHE A 678 22.74 9.10 -10.53
CA PHE A 678 23.46 7.91 -10.99
C PHE A 678 22.56 6.67 -11.03
N LYS A 679 22.64 5.88 -12.11
CA LYS A 679 22.26 4.47 -12.07
C LYS A 679 23.36 3.73 -11.28
N PRO A 680 23.05 3.07 -10.16
CA PRO A 680 24.09 2.56 -9.27
C PRO A 680 24.86 1.38 -9.86
N TYR A 681 26.10 1.23 -9.39
CA TYR A 681 26.89 0.01 -9.50
C TYR A 681 26.11 -1.20 -8.93
N GLN A 682 26.44 -2.39 -9.42
CA GLN A 682 25.92 -3.66 -8.90
C GLN A 682 27.07 -4.36 -8.16
N ALA A 683 27.02 -4.39 -6.83
CA ALA A 683 28.06 -5.00 -6.00
C ALA A 683 28.22 -6.48 -6.34
N SER A 684 29.47 -6.88 -6.55
CA SER A 684 29.85 -8.27 -6.80
C SER A 684 30.00 -9.05 -5.49
N GLN A 685 30.19 -10.36 -5.61
CA GLN A 685 30.59 -11.21 -4.47
C GLN A 685 31.86 -10.70 -3.79
N HIS A 686 32.83 -10.21 -4.56
CA HIS A 686 34.10 -9.73 -4.04
C HIS A 686 33.90 -8.55 -3.09
N ASP A 687 33.00 -7.63 -3.43
CA ASP A 687 32.67 -6.47 -2.61
C ASP A 687 31.96 -6.89 -1.31
N MET A 688 31.01 -7.81 -1.40
CA MET A 688 30.24 -8.30 -0.24
C MET A 688 31.11 -9.10 0.74
N CYS A 689 32.04 -9.91 0.23
CA CYS A 689 32.94 -10.76 1.03
C CYS A 689 34.06 -9.97 1.73
N ARG A 690 34.12 -8.65 1.55
CA ARG A 690 34.95 -7.76 2.39
C ARG A 690 34.51 -7.74 3.84
N PHE A 691 33.21 -7.95 4.09
CA PHE A 691 32.64 -8.13 5.42
C PHE A 691 32.12 -9.55 5.63
N HIS A 692 31.19 -10.00 4.79
CA HIS A 692 30.49 -11.28 4.95
C HIS A 692 31.39 -12.48 4.66
N SER A 693 31.00 -13.67 5.14
CA SER A 693 31.68 -14.90 4.74
C SER A 693 31.36 -15.29 3.29
N GLU A 694 32.36 -15.88 2.62
CA GLU A 694 32.22 -16.33 1.23
C GLU A 694 31.04 -17.29 1.06
N ASP A 695 30.88 -18.25 1.97
CA ASP A 695 29.84 -19.30 1.94
C ASP A 695 28.41 -18.78 2.17
N TYR A 696 28.26 -17.69 2.93
CA TYR A 696 26.98 -17.00 3.10
C TYR A 696 26.56 -16.29 1.80
N ILE A 697 27.47 -15.53 1.18
CA ILE A 697 27.20 -14.84 -0.09
C ILE A 697 27.01 -15.85 -1.24
N ASP A 698 27.81 -16.91 -1.26
CA ASP A 698 27.69 -18.03 -2.19
C ASP A 698 26.30 -18.71 -2.07
N PHE A 699 25.75 -18.80 -0.86
CA PHE A 699 24.38 -19.25 -0.62
C PHE A 699 23.33 -18.26 -1.11
N LEU A 700 23.45 -16.95 -0.81
CA LEU A 700 22.50 -15.93 -1.27
C LEU A 700 22.40 -15.87 -2.80
N GLN A 701 23.50 -16.08 -3.52
CA GLN A 701 23.49 -16.20 -4.98
C GLN A 701 22.77 -17.45 -5.51
N ARG A 702 22.90 -18.57 -4.80
CA ARG A 702 22.45 -19.89 -5.26
C ARG A 702 21.02 -20.19 -4.88
N VAL A 703 20.52 -19.63 -3.78
CA VAL A 703 19.19 -19.94 -3.24
C VAL A 703 18.08 -19.31 -4.10
N SER A 704 17.04 -20.08 -4.39
CA SER A 704 15.87 -19.65 -5.13
C SER A 704 14.60 -20.32 -4.61
N PRO A 705 13.40 -19.76 -4.87
CA PRO A 705 12.14 -20.40 -4.50
C PRO A 705 11.94 -21.81 -5.10
N THR A 706 12.66 -22.14 -6.17
CA THR A 706 12.58 -23.46 -6.83
C THR A 706 13.59 -24.49 -6.29
N ASN A 707 14.66 -24.07 -5.60
CA ASN A 707 15.68 -24.97 -5.07
C ASN A 707 15.82 -24.98 -3.53
N MET A 708 15.14 -24.07 -2.82
CA MET A 708 15.24 -23.89 -1.37
C MET A 708 15.05 -25.19 -0.55
N GLN A 709 14.25 -26.14 -1.03
CA GLN A 709 14.07 -27.46 -0.39
C GLN A 709 15.36 -28.30 -0.31
N GLY A 710 16.34 -28.06 -1.19
CA GLY A 710 17.68 -28.66 -1.12
C GLY A 710 18.61 -27.96 -0.11
N PHE A 711 18.24 -26.77 0.35
CA PHE A 711 19.07 -25.90 1.20
C PHE A 711 18.59 -25.80 2.66
N THR A 712 17.67 -26.65 3.13
CA THR A 712 17.07 -26.59 4.48
C THR A 712 18.07 -26.46 5.63
N LYS A 713 19.28 -27.03 5.51
CA LYS A 713 20.36 -26.83 6.50
C LYS A 713 20.95 -25.41 6.43
N SER A 714 21.24 -24.91 5.24
CA SER A 714 21.81 -23.57 5.01
C SER A 714 20.80 -22.45 5.34
N LEU A 715 19.53 -22.62 4.98
CA LEU A 715 18.44 -21.71 5.34
C LEU A 715 18.42 -21.43 6.85
N ASN A 716 18.43 -22.50 7.66
CA ASN A 716 18.49 -22.39 9.13
C ASN A 716 19.84 -21.88 9.65
N ALA A 717 20.97 -22.28 9.04
CA ALA A 717 22.31 -21.87 9.48
C ALA A 717 22.69 -20.43 9.11
N PHE A 718 21.95 -19.80 8.18
CA PHE A 718 22.15 -18.45 7.69
C PHE A 718 20.93 -17.54 7.94
N ASN A 719 20.00 -18.00 8.78
CA ASN A 719 18.78 -17.32 9.22
C ASN A 719 17.90 -16.75 8.06
N VAL A 720 17.79 -17.50 6.96
CA VAL A 720 16.91 -17.19 5.82
C VAL A 720 15.71 -18.13 5.87
N GLY A 721 14.52 -17.57 6.09
CA GLY A 721 13.33 -18.29 6.53
C GLY A 721 12.09 -17.40 6.62
N ASP A 722 11.61 -17.12 7.84
CA ASP A 722 10.37 -16.38 8.08
C ASP A 722 10.54 -14.86 7.87
N ASP A 723 11.34 -14.18 8.70
CA ASP A 723 11.57 -12.72 8.60
C ASP A 723 12.48 -12.35 7.41
N CYS A 724 13.35 -13.26 6.98
CA CYS A 724 14.24 -13.07 5.82
C CYS A 724 13.92 -14.12 4.73
N PRO A 725 12.81 -13.98 3.97
CA PRO A 725 12.33 -15.00 3.04
C PRO A 725 13.14 -15.11 1.74
N VAL A 726 13.07 -16.28 1.10
CA VAL A 726 13.61 -16.47 -0.26
C VAL A 726 12.62 -15.95 -1.30
N PHE A 727 13.02 -14.98 -2.13
CA PHE A 727 12.19 -14.40 -3.18
C PHE A 727 12.92 -14.31 -4.55
N PRO A 728 12.19 -14.22 -5.68
CA PRO A 728 12.81 -14.03 -7.00
C PRO A 728 13.62 -12.73 -7.06
N GLY A 729 14.90 -12.82 -7.44
CA GLY A 729 15.78 -11.64 -7.55
C GLY A 729 16.49 -11.23 -6.24
N LEU A 730 16.42 -12.02 -5.16
CA LEU A 730 17.04 -11.71 -3.86
C LEU A 730 18.49 -11.22 -3.96
N PHE A 731 19.36 -11.95 -4.67
CA PHE A 731 20.77 -11.53 -4.82
C PHE A 731 20.92 -10.26 -5.67
N GLU A 732 20.07 -10.05 -6.68
CA GLU A 732 20.10 -8.83 -7.50
C GLU A 732 19.68 -7.60 -6.69
N PHE A 733 18.67 -7.74 -5.83
CA PHE A 733 18.28 -6.73 -4.84
C PHE A 733 19.47 -6.39 -3.93
N CYS A 734 20.13 -7.40 -3.36
CA CYS A 734 21.33 -7.22 -2.53
C CYS A 734 22.47 -6.50 -3.26
N SER A 735 22.75 -6.91 -4.50
CA SER A 735 23.78 -6.31 -5.36
C SER A 735 23.50 -4.84 -5.65
N ARG A 736 22.24 -4.47 -5.89
CA ARG A 736 21.82 -3.09 -6.21
C ARG A 736 21.94 -2.14 -5.02
N TYR A 737 21.39 -2.47 -3.85
CA TYR A 737 21.49 -1.56 -2.71
C TYR A 737 22.94 -1.46 -2.18
N THR A 738 23.67 -2.58 -2.16
CA THR A 738 25.07 -2.60 -1.71
C THR A 738 25.98 -1.82 -2.67
N GLY A 739 25.78 -1.98 -3.98
CA GLY A 739 26.57 -1.28 -4.98
C GLY A 739 26.34 0.23 -4.99
N ALA A 740 25.13 0.68 -4.66
CA ALA A 740 24.82 2.09 -4.47
C ALA A 740 25.53 2.70 -3.25
N SER A 741 25.48 2.05 -2.08
CA SER A 741 26.18 2.53 -0.87
C SER A 741 27.71 2.53 -1.02
N LEU A 742 28.26 1.48 -1.65
CA LEU A 742 29.68 1.41 -1.99
C LEU A 742 30.08 2.53 -2.97
N GLN A 743 29.27 2.78 -4.00
CA GLN A 743 29.54 3.85 -4.96
C GLN A 743 29.49 5.23 -4.29
N GLY A 744 28.50 5.49 -3.43
CA GLY A 744 28.44 6.72 -2.63
C GLY A 744 29.70 6.92 -1.77
N ALA A 745 30.15 5.87 -1.08
CA ALA A 745 31.40 5.90 -0.32
C ALA A 745 32.64 6.20 -1.19
N THR A 746 32.76 5.61 -2.39
CA THR A 746 33.86 5.93 -3.32
C THR A 746 33.81 7.38 -3.83
N GLN A 747 32.61 7.95 -4.02
CA GLN A 747 32.45 9.34 -4.46
C GLN A 747 32.84 10.35 -3.36
N LEU A 748 32.50 10.06 -2.10
CA LEU A 748 32.93 10.86 -0.94
C LEU A 748 34.46 10.80 -0.74
N ASN A 749 35.05 9.59 -0.79
CA ASN A 749 36.51 9.39 -0.75
C ASN A 749 37.24 10.21 -1.83
N ASN A 750 36.75 10.16 -3.07
CA ASN A 750 37.32 10.87 -4.22
C ASN A 750 36.87 12.33 -4.31
N LYS A 751 36.07 12.83 -3.35
CA LYS A 751 35.57 14.21 -3.29
C LYS A 751 34.81 14.66 -4.54
N ILE A 752 34.09 13.71 -5.16
CA ILE A 752 33.20 13.92 -6.30
C ILE A 752 31.89 14.60 -5.83
N CYS A 753 31.50 14.39 -4.57
CA CYS A 753 30.40 15.06 -3.90
C CYS A 753 30.71 15.28 -2.41
N ASP A 754 30.01 16.22 -1.78
CA ASP A 754 30.01 16.40 -0.32
C ASP A 754 28.95 15.53 0.38
N ILE A 755 27.88 15.20 -0.34
CA ILE A 755 26.76 14.37 0.11
C ILE A 755 26.48 13.30 -0.95
N ALA A 756 26.34 12.04 -0.53
CA ALA A 756 25.85 10.94 -1.35
C ALA A 756 24.58 10.35 -0.72
N ILE A 757 23.57 10.03 -1.52
CA ILE A 757 22.25 9.56 -1.04
C ILE A 757 21.90 8.21 -1.68
N ASN A 758 21.58 7.21 -0.86
CA ASN A 758 21.08 5.90 -1.31
C ASN A 758 19.92 5.41 -0.43
N TRP A 759 18.71 5.81 -0.78
CA TRP A 759 17.46 5.35 -0.13
C TRP A 759 17.15 3.86 -0.29
N ALA A 760 17.89 3.12 -1.13
CA ALA A 760 17.73 1.66 -1.24
C ALA A 760 18.60 0.88 -0.25
N GLY A 761 19.66 1.50 0.30
CA GLY A 761 20.53 0.93 1.33
C GLY A 761 20.10 1.32 2.74
N GLY A 762 20.95 1.03 3.73
CA GLY A 762 20.64 1.24 5.15
C GLY A 762 20.22 -0.03 5.90
N LEU A 763 20.55 -1.23 5.38
CA LEU A 763 20.06 -2.51 5.87
C LEU A 763 20.89 -3.02 7.07
N HIS A 764 20.79 -2.29 8.18
CA HIS A 764 21.68 -2.34 9.35
C HIS A 764 21.71 -3.65 10.15
N HIS A 765 20.70 -4.53 10.01
CA HIS A 765 20.58 -5.76 10.79
C HIS A 765 21.38 -6.94 10.24
N ALA A 766 21.83 -6.90 8.99
CA ALA A 766 22.56 -8.00 8.36
C ALA A 766 23.87 -8.29 9.11
N LYS A 767 24.11 -9.57 9.44
CA LYS A 767 25.28 -10.02 10.21
C LYS A 767 26.34 -10.59 9.29
N LYS A 768 27.55 -10.80 9.82
CA LYS A 768 28.69 -11.30 9.04
C LYS A 768 28.41 -12.66 8.37
N PHE A 769 27.62 -13.52 9.00
CA PHE A 769 27.38 -14.90 8.57
C PHE A 769 25.91 -15.24 8.31
N GLU A 770 24.96 -14.32 8.57
CA GLU A 770 23.53 -14.61 8.53
C GLU A 770 22.67 -13.37 8.23
N ALA A 771 21.47 -13.61 7.69
CA ALA A 771 20.45 -12.57 7.53
C ALA A 771 19.77 -12.25 8.88
N SER A 772 19.22 -11.05 9.04
CA SER A 772 18.38 -10.71 10.21
C SER A 772 17.54 -9.47 9.92
N GLY A 773 16.32 -9.38 10.49
CA GLY A 773 15.48 -8.18 10.40
C GLY A 773 15.30 -7.63 8.97
N PHE A 774 14.83 -8.46 8.04
CA PHE A 774 14.71 -8.18 6.59
C PHE A 774 16.03 -7.90 5.84
N CYS A 775 17.17 -7.85 6.53
CA CYS A 775 18.48 -7.49 5.98
C CYS A 775 19.33 -8.72 5.67
N TYR A 776 19.97 -8.74 4.49
CA TYR A 776 20.79 -9.86 4.01
C TYR A 776 22.28 -9.47 3.89
N VAL A 777 22.58 -8.39 3.16
CA VAL A 777 23.92 -7.83 3.05
C VAL A 777 23.96 -6.50 3.80
N ASN A 778 25.01 -6.27 4.59
CA ASN A 778 25.17 -5.05 5.36
C ASN A 778 25.93 -4.00 4.52
N ASP A 779 25.17 -3.26 3.72
CA ASP A 779 25.70 -2.25 2.80
C ASP A 779 26.39 -1.09 3.53
N ILE A 780 25.91 -0.75 4.73
CA ILE A 780 26.49 0.24 5.62
C ILE A 780 27.92 -0.16 6.00
N VAL A 781 28.12 -1.39 6.48
CA VAL A 781 29.45 -1.88 6.88
C VAL A 781 30.40 -1.91 5.68
N ILE A 782 29.93 -2.31 4.50
CA ILE A 782 30.74 -2.33 3.26
C ILE A 782 31.11 -0.89 2.84
N GLY A 783 30.17 0.06 2.92
CA GLY A 783 30.43 1.48 2.65
C GLY A 783 31.41 2.10 3.64
N ILE A 784 31.25 1.84 4.94
CA ILE A 784 32.19 2.31 5.99
C ILE A 784 33.58 1.69 5.80
N LEU A 785 33.68 0.41 5.42
CA LEU A 785 34.96 -0.23 5.06
C LEU A 785 35.64 0.38 3.82
N GLU A 786 34.91 1.09 2.96
CA GLU A 786 35.48 1.89 1.87
C GLU A 786 35.90 3.28 2.36
N LEU A 787 35.07 3.96 3.15
CA LEU A 787 35.40 5.26 3.77
C LEU A 787 36.68 5.16 4.63
N LEU A 788 36.86 4.06 5.36
CA LEU A 788 38.02 3.79 6.21
C LEU A 788 39.36 3.67 5.45
N LYS A 789 39.39 3.66 4.12
CA LYS A 789 40.63 3.81 3.34
C LYS A 789 41.23 5.22 3.44
N TYR A 790 40.38 6.26 3.54
CA TYR A 790 40.79 7.67 3.50
C TYR A 790 40.47 8.40 4.81
N HIS A 791 39.35 8.06 5.46
CA HIS A 791 38.86 8.72 6.66
C HIS A 791 39.41 8.02 7.92
N PRO A 792 40.24 8.68 8.75
CA PRO A 792 40.76 8.06 9.99
C PRO A 792 39.64 7.66 10.95
N ARG A 793 38.56 8.44 10.99
CA ARG A 793 37.40 8.28 11.88
C ARG A 793 36.11 8.51 11.10
N VAL A 794 35.19 7.55 11.16
CA VAL A 794 33.86 7.60 10.54
C VAL A 794 32.80 7.54 11.64
N LEU A 795 31.85 8.47 11.65
CA LEU A 795 30.72 8.44 12.58
C LEU A 795 29.51 7.82 11.88
N TYR A 796 28.97 6.74 12.44
CA TYR A 796 27.70 6.16 12.06
C TYR A 796 26.59 6.65 13.01
N ILE A 797 25.53 7.22 12.45
CA ILE A 797 24.33 7.68 13.15
C ILE A 797 23.14 6.89 12.61
N ASP A 798 22.32 6.38 13.53
CA ASP A 798 21.19 5.50 13.24
C ASP A 798 19.93 6.03 13.95
N ILE A 799 18.93 6.44 13.17
CA ILE A 799 17.65 7.00 13.66
C ILE A 799 16.43 6.11 13.32
N ASP A 800 16.69 4.88 12.85
CA ASP A 800 15.70 3.80 12.79
C ASP A 800 15.07 3.54 14.17
N ILE A 801 13.86 2.99 14.20
CA ILE A 801 13.29 2.59 15.49
C ILE A 801 13.96 1.34 16.07
N HIS A 802 14.62 0.52 15.24
CA HIS A 802 15.34 -0.66 15.67
C HIS A 802 16.82 -0.34 15.98
N HIS A 803 17.42 -1.08 16.90
CA HIS A 803 18.86 -0.92 17.19
C HIS A 803 19.69 -1.43 16.01
N GLY A 804 20.61 -0.59 15.49
CA GLY A 804 21.56 -0.87 14.39
C GLY A 804 22.64 -1.92 14.69
N ASP A 805 22.20 -3.07 15.16
CA ASP A 805 23.00 -4.09 15.84
C ASP A 805 24.05 -4.76 14.95
N GLY A 806 23.80 -4.93 13.64
CA GLY A 806 24.79 -5.49 12.70
C GLY A 806 25.95 -4.54 12.42
N VAL A 807 25.70 -3.23 12.39
CA VAL A 807 26.75 -2.20 12.25
C VAL A 807 27.51 -2.04 13.56
N GLN A 808 26.81 -2.05 14.70
CA GLN A 808 27.43 -2.08 16.03
C GLN A 808 28.36 -3.30 16.17
N GLU A 809 27.89 -4.51 15.85
CA GLU A 809 28.68 -5.75 15.98
C GLU A 809 29.94 -5.72 15.09
N ALA A 810 29.80 -5.27 13.84
CA ALA A 810 30.91 -5.19 12.89
C ALA A 810 32.07 -4.30 13.34
N PHE A 811 31.80 -3.26 14.14
CA PHE A 811 32.79 -2.28 14.59
C PHE A 811 33.02 -2.25 16.11
N TYR A 812 32.41 -3.17 16.88
CA TYR A 812 32.38 -3.15 18.35
C TYR A 812 33.75 -3.11 19.05
N LEU A 813 34.82 -3.45 18.34
CA LEU A 813 36.20 -3.55 18.83
C LEU A 813 37.15 -2.44 18.31
N THR A 814 36.69 -1.52 17.46
CA THR A 814 37.54 -0.45 16.88
C THR A 814 37.11 0.95 17.31
N ASP A 815 38.09 1.84 17.44
CA ASP A 815 37.96 3.28 17.67
C ASP A 815 37.85 4.09 16.36
N ARG A 816 38.08 3.47 15.21
CA ARG A 816 38.03 4.12 13.88
C ARG A 816 36.62 4.31 13.31
N VAL A 817 35.63 3.64 13.91
CA VAL A 817 34.21 3.88 13.65
C VAL A 817 33.53 4.11 14.99
N MET A 818 32.70 5.15 15.07
CA MET A 818 31.83 5.36 16.22
C MET A 818 30.39 5.12 15.82
N THR A 819 29.66 4.26 16.56
CA THR A 819 28.26 3.91 16.27
C THR A 819 27.31 4.52 17.29
N VAL A 820 26.33 5.30 16.83
CA VAL A 820 25.35 6.02 17.66
C VAL A 820 23.93 5.69 17.20
N SER A 821 23.12 5.05 18.05
CA SER A 821 21.76 4.60 17.68
C SER A 821 20.67 5.07 18.67
N PHE A 822 19.54 5.54 18.14
CA PHE A 822 18.41 6.15 18.87
C PHE A 822 17.10 5.37 18.72
N HIS A 823 17.07 4.16 19.29
CA HIS A 823 16.07 3.13 19.01
C HIS A 823 15.12 2.83 20.18
N LYS A 824 14.04 2.10 19.90
CA LYS A 824 13.10 1.55 20.90
C LYS A 824 13.71 0.33 21.59
N TYR A 825 13.82 0.34 22.92
CA TYR A 825 14.42 -0.76 23.70
C TYR A 825 13.43 -1.42 24.68
N GLY A 826 13.73 -2.67 25.09
CA GLY A 826 12.96 -3.43 26.06
C GLY A 826 11.65 -4.06 25.55
N ASN A 827 11.03 -4.90 26.40
CA ASN A 827 9.83 -5.71 26.10
C ASN A 827 9.97 -6.69 24.90
N TYR A 828 11.19 -7.17 24.64
CA TYR A 828 11.53 -7.99 23.45
C TYR A 828 11.22 -7.31 22.11
N PHE A 829 11.25 -5.97 22.06
CA PHE A 829 11.31 -5.26 20.79
C PHE A 829 12.60 -5.65 20.04
N PHE A 830 12.50 -5.89 18.73
CA PHE A 830 13.60 -6.36 17.89
C PHE A 830 14.70 -5.29 17.77
N PRO A 831 16.00 -5.63 17.72
CA PRO A 831 16.62 -6.96 17.83
C PRO A 831 16.80 -7.46 19.29
N GLY A 832 16.47 -6.64 20.30
CA GLY A 832 16.60 -7.00 21.73
C GLY A 832 17.96 -6.69 22.36
N THR A 833 18.86 -6.05 21.61
CA THR A 833 20.12 -5.43 22.05
C THR A 833 20.00 -3.90 22.06
N GLY A 834 21.07 -3.18 22.43
CA GLY A 834 21.10 -1.71 22.46
C GLY A 834 20.91 -1.09 23.85
N ASP A 835 21.24 -1.80 24.94
CA ASP A 835 21.17 -1.17 26.27
C ASP A 835 22.22 -0.04 26.41
N MET A 836 21.98 0.95 27.28
CA MET A 836 22.90 2.08 27.53
C MET A 836 24.26 1.68 28.12
N TYR A 837 24.42 0.40 28.44
CA TYR A 837 25.64 -0.24 28.95
C TYR A 837 26.42 -1.00 27.86
N GLU A 838 25.83 -1.22 26.69
CA GLU A 838 26.56 -1.63 25.49
C GLU A 838 27.33 -0.42 24.97
N VAL A 839 28.62 -0.38 25.31
CA VAL A 839 29.53 0.75 25.03
C VAL A 839 30.76 0.34 24.22
N GLY A 840 30.71 -0.79 23.50
CA GLY A 840 31.88 -1.35 22.82
C GLY A 840 32.87 -2.05 23.75
N ALA A 841 33.85 -2.72 23.16
CA ALA A 841 34.90 -3.45 23.87
C ALA A 841 36.28 -3.24 23.25
N GLU A 842 37.33 -3.69 23.94
CA GLU A 842 38.73 -3.48 23.53
C GLU A 842 39.03 -2.02 23.15
N SER A 843 39.50 -1.74 21.94
CA SER A 843 39.77 -0.37 21.47
C SER A 843 38.48 0.42 21.19
N GLY A 844 37.40 -0.27 20.77
CA GLY A 844 36.08 0.31 20.52
C GLY A 844 35.27 0.66 21.77
N ARG A 845 35.83 0.46 22.97
CA ARG A 845 35.19 0.86 24.22
C ARG A 845 35.05 2.39 24.32
N TYR A 846 33.82 2.83 24.57
CA TYR A 846 33.29 4.20 24.50
C TYR A 846 33.10 4.77 23.08
N TYR A 847 33.33 3.98 22.03
CA TYR A 847 33.01 4.32 20.62
C TYR A 847 31.72 3.66 20.11
N CYS A 848 31.00 2.94 20.98
CA CYS A 848 29.63 2.51 20.75
C CYS A 848 28.73 3.21 21.79
N LEU A 849 27.59 3.74 21.34
CA LEU A 849 26.72 4.63 22.12
C LEU A 849 25.26 4.36 21.77
N ASN A 850 24.53 3.79 22.74
CA ASN A 850 23.11 3.45 22.57
C ASN A 850 22.20 4.35 23.39
N VAL A 851 21.11 4.80 22.77
CA VAL A 851 20.12 5.69 23.37
C VAL A 851 18.77 4.96 23.45
N PRO A 852 18.54 4.11 24.47
CA PRO A 852 17.38 3.22 24.56
C PRO A 852 16.08 3.94 24.95
N LEU A 853 15.18 4.12 24.00
CA LEU A 853 13.91 4.84 24.14
C LEU A 853 12.71 3.91 24.37
N ARG A 854 11.56 4.54 24.64
CA ARG A 854 10.25 3.91 24.88
C ARG A 854 9.22 4.41 23.86
N ASP A 855 8.07 3.76 23.85
CA ASP A 855 6.89 4.04 23.05
C ASP A 855 6.48 5.53 23.08
N GLY A 856 6.05 6.04 21.93
CA GLY A 856 5.39 7.34 21.78
C GLY A 856 6.29 8.58 21.85
N ILE A 857 7.61 8.49 21.66
CA ILE A 857 8.47 9.68 21.68
C ILE A 857 8.05 10.69 20.61
N ASP A 858 7.92 11.96 21.01
CA ASP A 858 7.56 13.08 20.15
C ASP A 858 8.78 13.89 19.66
N ASP A 859 8.58 14.68 18.60
CA ASP A 859 9.59 15.54 17.96
C ASP A 859 10.42 16.36 18.96
N GLN A 860 9.76 17.00 19.94
CA GLN A 860 10.43 17.86 20.91
C GLN A 860 11.31 17.05 21.86
N SER A 861 10.81 15.90 22.34
CA SER A 861 11.54 14.99 23.20
C SER A 861 12.76 14.38 22.49
N TYR A 862 12.60 13.99 21.23
CA TYR A 862 13.66 13.43 20.40
C TYR A 862 14.73 14.49 20.09
N LYS A 863 14.33 15.66 19.57
CA LYS A 863 15.24 16.79 19.27
C LYS A 863 16.07 17.22 20.48
N HIS A 864 15.45 17.36 21.65
CA HIS A 864 16.14 17.75 22.89
C HIS A 864 17.08 16.67 23.46
N LEU A 865 17.09 15.46 22.91
CA LEU A 865 18.06 14.41 23.20
C LEU A 865 19.10 14.27 22.09
N PHE A 866 18.64 14.19 20.83
CA PHE A 866 19.46 14.00 19.63
C PHE A 866 20.50 15.10 19.46
N GLN A 867 20.07 16.37 19.36
CA GLN A 867 20.99 17.47 19.06
C GLN A 867 22.10 17.60 20.13
N PRO A 868 21.81 17.61 21.45
CA PRO A 868 22.85 17.69 22.47
C PRO A 868 23.79 16.47 22.57
N VAL A 869 23.34 15.29 22.15
CA VAL A 869 24.19 14.08 22.06
C VAL A 869 25.08 14.16 20.83
N ILE A 870 24.53 14.39 19.64
CA ILE A 870 25.30 14.47 18.40
C ILE A 870 26.33 15.61 18.43
N ASN A 871 26.02 16.77 19.05
CA ASN A 871 27.02 17.83 19.25
C ASN A 871 28.26 17.33 20.00
N GLN A 872 28.07 16.69 21.16
CA GLN A 872 29.20 16.16 21.95
C GLN A 872 29.90 14.99 21.26
N VAL A 873 29.16 14.14 20.53
CA VAL A 873 29.76 13.10 19.69
C VAL A 873 30.73 13.73 18.69
N VAL A 874 30.32 14.75 17.94
CA VAL A 874 31.19 15.44 16.97
C VAL A 874 32.35 16.15 17.68
N ASP A 875 32.10 16.85 18.80
CA ASP A 875 33.13 17.57 19.58
C ASP A 875 34.25 16.64 20.09
N PHE A 876 33.89 15.48 20.67
CA PHE A 876 34.87 14.55 21.26
C PHE A 876 35.49 13.60 20.23
N TYR A 877 34.69 13.08 19.30
CA TYR A 877 35.15 12.08 18.32
C TYR A 877 35.85 12.71 17.12
N GLN A 878 35.50 13.95 16.74
CA GLN A 878 36.05 14.65 15.59
C GLN A 878 36.02 13.79 14.31
N PRO A 879 34.84 13.29 13.87
CA PRO A 879 34.73 12.46 12.68
C PRO A 879 35.17 13.21 11.41
N THR A 880 35.56 12.44 10.39
CA THR A 880 36.02 12.98 9.11
C THR A 880 35.13 12.59 7.93
N CYS A 881 34.19 11.67 8.15
CA CYS A 881 33.02 11.38 7.33
C CYS A 881 31.89 10.96 8.29
N ILE A 882 30.64 11.21 7.92
CA ILE A 882 29.45 10.72 8.60
C ILE A 882 28.71 9.76 7.66
N VAL A 883 28.13 8.71 8.22
CA VAL A 883 27.11 7.87 7.59
C VAL A 883 25.85 7.98 8.44
N LEU A 884 24.75 8.41 7.84
CA LEU A 884 23.44 8.56 8.49
C LEU A 884 22.46 7.57 7.85
N GLN A 885 21.95 6.65 8.66
CA GLN A 885 20.83 5.77 8.32
C GLN A 885 19.54 6.50 8.74
N CYS A 886 18.55 6.59 7.84
CA CYS A 886 17.29 7.31 8.04
C CYS A 886 16.07 6.36 8.05
N GLY A 887 16.05 5.40 8.97
CA GLY A 887 14.94 4.46 9.15
C GLY A 887 13.62 5.16 9.48
N ALA A 888 12.71 5.18 8.52
CA ALA A 888 11.45 5.92 8.56
C ALA A 888 10.31 5.16 9.28
N ASP A 889 10.63 4.07 10.00
CA ASP A 889 9.71 3.39 10.93
C ASP A 889 9.72 4.01 12.35
N SER A 890 10.66 4.91 12.62
CA SER A 890 10.66 5.82 13.77
C SER A 890 9.53 6.89 13.67
N LEU A 891 8.87 7.00 12.51
CA LEU A 891 7.73 7.88 12.29
C LEU A 891 6.46 7.41 13.02
N GLY A 892 5.62 8.39 13.37
CA GLY A 892 4.24 8.13 13.77
C GLY A 892 3.44 7.41 12.68
N CYS A 893 2.52 6.55 13.12
CA CYS A 893 1.68 5.71 12.26
C CYS A 893 2.46 4.79 11.30
N ASP A 894 3.69 4.42 11.63
CA ASP A 894 4.32 3.23 11.02
C ASP A 894 3.54 1.94 11.37
N ARG A 895 3.78 0.87 10.61
CA ARG A 895 3.10 -0.43 10.74
C ARG A 895 3.77 -1.37 11.77
N LEU A 896 5.07 -1.23 12.01
CA LEU A 896 5.83 -1.99 13.01
C LEU A 896 6.34 -1.07 14.15
N GLY A 897 6.68 0.17 13.82
CA GLY A 897 7.16 1.17 14.77
C GLY A 897 6.11 1.63 15.79
N CYS A 898 6.58 2.08 16.95
CA CYS A 898 5.76 2.60 18.05
C CYS A 898 6.24 3.96 18.59
N PHE A 899 7.04 4.70 17.83
CA PHE A 899 7.38 6.11 18.08
C PHE A 899 6.27 7.05 17.55
N ASN A 900 6.45 8.35 17.73
CA ASN A 900 5.48 9.37 17.34
C ASN A 900 6.13 10.59 16.67
N LEU A 901 7.19 10.36 15.87
CA LEU A 901 7.87 11.43 15.14
C LEU A 901 7.07 11.87 13.91
N SER A 902 7.05 13.17 13.64
CA SER A 902 6.60 13.70 12.35
C SER A 902 7.72 13.63 11.32
N ILE A 903 7.36 13.68 10.03
CA ILE A 903 8.33 13.83 8.93
C ILE A 903 9.23 15.07 9.12
N ARG A 904 8.70 16.12 9.77
CA ARG A 904 9.47 17.33 10.11
C ARG A 904 10.46 17.05 11.23
N GLY A 905 10.04 16.41 12.33
CA GLY A 905 10.93 16.04 13.44
C GLY A 905 12.03 15.04 13.07
N HIS A 906 11.73 14.12 12.14
CA HIS A 906 12.73 13.23 11.55
C HIS A 906 13.73 14.01 10.68
N GLY A 907 13.23 14.84 9.75
CA GLY A 907 14.08 15.67 8.88
C GLY A 907 14.95 16.69 9.63
N GLU A 908 14.52 17.20 10.79
CA GLU A 908 15.36 18.03 11.66
C GLU A 908 16.64 17.32 12.14
N CYS A 909 16.65 15.98 12.18
CA CYS A 909 17.85 15.20 12.50
C CYS A 909 18.83 15.21 11.32
N VAL A 910 18.32 15.06 10.09
CA VAL A 910 19.11 15.16 8.85
C VAL A 910 19.67 16.57 8.66
N GLU A 911 18.86 17.61 8.84
CA GLU A 911 19.30 19.02 8.78
C GLU A 911 20.39 19.30 9.82
N TYR A 912 20.23 18.81 11.04
CA TYR A 912 21.23 18.99 12.09
C TYR A 912 22.55 18.28 11.78
N VAL A 913 22.52 17.04 11.27
CA VAL A 913 23.72 16.31 10.85
C VAL A 913 24.41 17.00 9.66
N LYS A 914 23.64 17.47 8.67
CA LYS A 914 24.14 18.27 7.55
C LYS A 914 24.85 19.56 8.02
N SER A 915 24.36 20.19 9.08
CA SER A 915 24.89 21.47 9.58
C SER A 915 26.35 21.44 10.05
N PHE A 916 26.92 20.26 10.30
CA PHE A 916 28.35 20.11 10.65
C PHE A 916 29.30 20.25 9.44
N ASN A 917 28.80 20.20 8.19
CA ASN A 917 29.59 20.32 6.95
C ASN A 917 30.75 19.30 6.86
N ILE A 918 30.48 18.06 7.28
CA ILE A 918 31.38 16.90 7.16
C ILE A 918 30.84 16.02 6.02
N PRO A 919 31.69 15.39 5.16
CA PRO A 919 31.24 14.50 4.09
C PRO A 919 30.23 13.46 4.59
N LEU A 920 29.11 13.31 3.89
CA LEU A 920 27.91 12.64 4.41
C LEU A 920 27.35 11.60 3.43
N LEU A 921 27.33 10.33 3.84
CA LEU A 921 26.54 9.29 3.19
C LEU A 921 25.19 9.18 3.89
N VAL A 922 24.09 9.42 3.16
CA VAL A 922 22.72 9.26 3.66
C VAL A 922 22.10 8.00 3.07
N LEU A 923 21.51 7.17 3.92
CA LEU A 923 20.94 5.87 3.57
C LEU A 923 19.47 5.79 4.00
N GLY A 924 18.73 4.84 3.43
CA GLY A 924 17.39 4.49 3.89
C GLY A 924 17.42 3.71 5.21
N GLY A 925 16.53 2.71 5.34
CA GLY A 925 16.40 1.91 6.54
C GLY A 925 15.07 1.16 6.59
N GLY A 926 14.56 0.92 7.80
CA GLY A 926 13.18 0.49 8.02
C GLY A 926 12.15 1.52 7.55
N GLY A 927 10.88 1.10 7.50
CA GLY A 927 9.77 1.93 7.05
C GLY A 927 8.66 1.13 6.38
N TYR A 928 7.54 0.95 7.07
CA TYR A 928 6.54 -0.06 6.73
C TYR A 928 5.14 0.53 6.45
N THR A 929 4.90 1.80 6.80
CA THR A 929 3.84 2.65 6.21
C THR A 929 4.39 3.39 4.98
N VAL A 930 4.54 2.66 3.86
CA VAL A 930 5.26 3.07 2.63
C VAL A 930 4.96 4.50 2.13
N ARG A 931 3.70 4.96 2.18
CA ARG A 931 3.35 6.34 1.76
C ARG A 931 4.04 7.42 2.61
N ASN A 932 4.26 7.16 3.90
CA ASN A 932 4.96 8.08 4.80
C ASN A 932 6.48 8.00 4.61
N VAL A 933 7.02 6.81 4.30
CA VAL A 933 8.44 6.62 3.93
C VAL A 933 8.80 7.44 2.69
N ALA A 934 7.99 7.33 1.63
CA ALA A 934 8.18 8.09 0.40
C ALA A 934 8.13 9.62 0.65
N ARG A 935 7.19 10.09 1.49
CA ARG A 935 7.13 11.49 1.93
C ARG A 935 8.38 11.92 2.70
N CYS A 936 8.83 11.10 3.65
CA CYS A 936 9.96 11.40 4.53
C CYS A 936 11.26 11.56 3.74
N TRP A 937 11.67 10.53 2.99
CA TRP A 937 12.90 10.57 2.19
C TRP A 937 12.84 11.63 1.07
N THR A 938 11.66 11.99 0.57
CA THR A 938 11.48 13.14 -0.36
C THR A 938 11.75 14.47 0.35
N TYR A 939 11.17 14.69 1.54
CA TYR A 939 11.41 15.89 2.34
C TYR A 939 12.88 16.01 2.77
N GLU A 940 13.50 14.91 3.22
CA GLU A 940 14.91 14.86 3.59
C GLU A 940 15.85 15.10 2.41
N THR A 941 15.51 14.58 1.22
CA THR A 941 16.22 14.95 -0.02
C THR A 941 16.16 16.46 -0.24
N SER A 942 15.00 17.10 0.01
CA SER A 942 14.85 18.56 -0.10
C SER A 942 15.73 19.33 0.89
N LEU A 943 15.84 18.86 2.14
CA LEU A 943 16.73 19.43 3.16
C LEU A 943 18.21 19.26 2.80
N LEU A 944 18.59 18.11 2.23
CA LEU A 944 19.96 17.79 1.82
C LEU A 944 20.43 18.68 0.65
N VAL A 945 19.53 19.01 -0.28
CA VAL A 945 19.83 19.92 -1.41
C VAL A 945 19.53 21.40 -1.12
N GLU A 946 19.02 21.71 0.09
CA GLU A 946 18.57 23.03 0.53
C GLU A 946 17.51 23.68 -0.39
N GLU A 947 16.53 22.90 -0.87
CA GLU A 947 15.42 23.38 -1.71
C GLU A 947 14.10 23.24 -0.95
N ALA A 948 13.32 24.33 -0.85
CA ALA A 948 12.02 24.31 -0.20
C ALA A 948 10.94 23.79 -1.17
N ILE A 949 10.42 22.59 -0.90
CA ILE A 949 9.37 21.97 -1.73
C ILE A 949 7.95 22.24 -1.22
N SER A 950 6.98 22.12 -2.13
CA SER A 950 5.54 22.31 -1.89
C SER A 950 4.99 21.37 -0.82
N GLU A 951 3.99 21.85 -0.07
CA GLU A 951 3.19 21.05 0.86
C GLU A 951 2.13 20.22 0.13
N GLU A 952 1.63 20.69 -1.02
CA GLU A 952 0.84 19.91 -1.98
C GLU A 952 1.78 19.02 -2.80
N LEU A 953 1.50 17.71 -2.92
CA LEU A 953 2.32 16.80 -3.72
C LEU A 953 2.11 17.02 -5.23
N PRO A 954 3.17 16.87 -6.06
CA PRO A 954 3.02 16.85 -7.51
C PRO A 954 2.32 15.56 -7.97
N TYR A 955 1.55 15.67 -9.07
CA TYR A 955 0.95 14.50 -9.71
C TYR A 955 2.02 13.51 -10.20
N SER A 956 1.77 12.22 -10.01
CA SER A 956 2.65 11.12 -10.40
C SER A 956 1.87 9.82 -10.60
N GLU A 957 2.52 8.79 -11.16
CA GLU A 957 1.94 7.45 -11.35
C GLU A 957 1.45 6.80 -10.04
N TYR A 958 1.93 7.28 -8.89
CA TYR A 958 1.59 6.80 -7.55
C TYR A 958 0.74 7.78 -6.73
N PHE A 959 0.20 8.85 -7.32
CA PHE A 959 -0.48 9.93 -6.59
C PHE A 959 -1.60 9.43 -5.63
N GLU A 960 -2.38 8.44 -6.04
CA GLU A 960 -3.45 7.83 -5.23
C GLU A 960 -2.96 7.11 -3.95
N TYR A 961 -1.67 6.78 -3.83
CA TYR A 961 -1.09 6.20 -2.60
C TYR A 961 -1.03 7.23 -1.45
N PHE A 962 -1.18 8.52 -1.77
CA PHE A 962 -1.12 9.64 -0.84
C PHE A 962 -2.51 10.20 -0.47
N ALA A 963 -3.58 9.57 -0.97
CA ALA A 963 -4.96 9.86 -0.58
C ALA A 963 -5.19 9.59 0.93
N PRO A 964 -6.13 10.31 1.58
CA PRO A 964 -7.07 11.30 1.02
C PRO A 964 -6.52 12.73 1.00
N ASP A 965 -5.35 12.96 1.57
CA ASP A 965 -4.83 14.28 1.91
C ASP A 965 -3.85 14.86 0.89
N PHE A 966 -3.19 14.01 0.09
CA PHE A 966 -2.29 14.37 -1.02
C PHE A 966 -1.17 15.38 -0.67
N THR A 967 -0.87 15.55 0.62
CA THR A 967 0.14 16.50 1.12
C THR A 967 1.48 15.81 1.44
N LEU A 968 2.57 16.57 1.56
CA LEU A 968 3.87 16.06 1.96
C LEU A 968 3.94 15.76 3.47
N HIS A 969 3.34 16.60 4.32
CA HIS A 969 3.33 16.45 5.78
C HIS A 969 1.92 16.18 6.34
N PRO A 970 1.36 14.97 6.15
CA PRO A 970 0.12 14.57 6.82
C PRO A 970 0.28 14.55 8.34
N ASP A 971 -0.83 14.64 9.08
CA ASP A 971 -0.82 14.37 10.52
C ASP A 971 -0.58 12.87 10.76
N VAL A 972 0.67 12.52 11.10
CA VAL A 972 1.08 11.16 11.45
C VAL A 972 0.98 10.89 12.95
N SER A 973 0.42 11.82 13.75
CA SER A 973 0.36 11.71 15.21
C SER A 973 -0.47 10.51 15.66
N THR A 974 0.20 9.46 16.10
CA THR A 974 -0.43 8.41 16.90
C THR A 974 -0.98 9.06 18.19
N ARG A 975 -2.16 8.65 18.63
CA ARG A 975 -2.73 9.11 19.92
C ARG A 975 -2.17 8.32 21.11
N ILE A 976 -0.90 7.96 21.03
CA ILE A 976 -0.16 7.19 22.05
C ILE A 976 0.43 8.17 23.07
N GLU A 977 0.40 7.80 24.34
CA GLU A 977 1.04 8.58 25.41
C GLU A 977 2.55 8.36 25.36
N ASN A 978 3.33 9.46 25.24
CA ASN A 978 4.79 9.42 25.27
C ASN A 978 5.31 8.87 26.62
N GLN A 979 5.82 7.64 26.60
CA GLN A 979 6.32 6.95 27.80
C GLN A 979 7.74 7.42 28.22
N ASN A 980 8.36 8.31 27.44
CA ASN A 980 9.68 8.87 27.69
C ASN A 980 9.58 10.09 28.61
N SER A 981 9.14 9.85 29.85
CA SER A 981 9.08 10.90 30.88
C SER A 981 10.40 11.69 30.95
N ARG A 982 10.32 13.01 31.15
CA ARG A 982 11.51 13.88 31.18
C ARG A 982 12.62 13.38 32.12
N GLN A 983 12.28 12.76 33.25
CA GLN A 983 13.25 12.18 34.20
C GLN A 983 14.05 11.02 33.58
N TYR A 984 13.41 10.19 32.75
CA TYR A 984 14.04 9.09 32.02
C TYR A 984 14.98 9.62 30.92
N LEU A 985 14.56 10.64 30.17
CA LEU A 985 15.38 11.28 29.14
C LEU A 985 16.58 12.05 29.74
N ASP A 986 16.36 12.83 30.81
CA ASP A 986 17.43 13.51 31.53
C ASP A 986 18.44 12.50 32.14
N GLN A 987 17.98 11.32 32.60
CA GLN A 987 18.84 10.22 33.07
C GLN A 987 19.69 9.63 31.94
N ILE A 988 19.09 9.22 30.82
CA ILE A 988 19.83 8.68 29.67
C ILE A 988 20.87 9.69 29.19
N ARG A 989 20.48 10.95 28.97
CA ARG A 989 21.40 11.99 28.52
C ARG A 989 22.57 12.18 29.49
N GLN A 990 22.35 12.05 30.80
CA GLN A 990 23.45 12.08 31.77
C GLN A 990 24.40 10.89 31.59
N THR A 991 23.89 9.65 31.54
CA THR A 991 24.72 8.45 31.33
C THR A 991 25.51 8.52 30.02
N ILE A 992 24.90 8.98 28.93
CA ILE A 992 25.57 9.18 27.65
C ILE A 992 26.65 10.27 27.73
N PHE A 993 26.37 11.40 28.38
CA PHE A 993 27.39 12.44 28.60
C PHE A 993 28.48 12.00 29.59
N GLU A 994 28.27 10.95 30.40
CA GLU A 994 29.31 10.37 31.25
C GLU A 994 30.17 9.37 30.47
N ASN A 995 29.57 8.57 29.58
CA ASN A 995 30.30 7.72 28.63
C ASN A 995 31.17 8.55 27.66
N LEU A 996 30.62 9.62 27.06
CA LEU A 996 31.36 10.50 26.13
C LEU A 996 32.57 11.17 26.79
N LYS A 997 32.50 11.53 28.08
CA LYS A 997 33.64 12.10 28.84
C LYS A 997 34.79 11.12 29.07
N MET A 998 34.61 9.83 28.77
CA MET A 998 35.69 8.85 28.80
C MET A 998 36.55 8.89 27.51
N LEU A 999 36.08 9.56 26.45
CA LEU A 999 36.86 9.85 25.25
C LEU A 999 37.87 10.97 25.56
N ASN A 1000 39.05 10.54 26.03
CA ASN A 1000 40.09 11.41 26.56
C ASN A 1000 40.70 12.37 25.49
N HIS A 1001 40.66 11.94 24.23
CA HIS A 1001 40.94 12.71 23.01
C HIS A 1001 40.49 11.87 21.80
N ALA A 1002 40.32 12.49 20.62
CA ALA A 1002 40.09 11.75 19.38
C ALA A 1002 41.25 10.76 19.10
N PRO A 1003 40.98 9.54 18.60
CA PRO A 1003 42.01 8.54 18.34
C PRO A 1003 42.91 8.89 17.14
N SER A 1004 44.20 8.56 17.27
CA SER A 1004 45.24 8.78 16.26
C SER A 1004 45.56 7.50 15.50
N VAL A 1005 45.24 7.46 14.21
CA VAL A 1005 45.48 6.31 13.33
C VAL A 1005 46.91 6.32 12.80
N GLN A 1006 47.53 5.13 12.67
CA GLN A 1006 48.84 4.99 12.02
C GLN A 1006 48.76 5.19 10.50
N ILE A 1007 49.79 5.80 9.92
CA ILE A 1007 49.94 5.93 8.47
C ILE A 1007 50.07 4.53 7.86
N HIS A 1008 49.30 4.26 6.82
CA HIS A 1008 49.29 3.02 6.06
C HIS A 1008 49.13 3.36 4.57
N ASP A 1009 49.65 2.51 3.69
CA ASP A 1009 49.43 2.65 2.25
C ASP A 1009 47.96 2.42 1.92
N VAL A 1010 47.36 3.34 1.15
CA VAL A 1010 45.94 3.28 0.78
C VAL A 1010 45.73 2.17 -0.26
N PRO A 1011 44.89 1.15 0.01
CA PRO A 1011 44.55 0.12 -0.98
C PRO A 1011 43.77 0.72 -2.14
N ALA A 1012 44.04 0.26 -3.37
CA ALA A 1012 43.43 0.79 -4.59
C ALA A 1012 41.89 0.85 -4.55
N ASP A 1013 41.33 1.86 -5.22
CA ASP A 1013 39.89 2.02 -5.37
C ASP A 1013 39.28 1.02 -6.34
N LEU A 1014 38.11 0.50 -5.94
CA LEU A 1014 37.41 -0.57 -6.67
C LEU A 1014 36.65 -0.03 -7.89
N LEU A 1015 36.25 1.25 -7.85
CA LEU A 1015 35.57 1.94 -8.94
C LEU A 1015 36.52 2.99 -9.52
N THR A 1016 37.21 2.63 -10.61
CA THR A 1016 38.09 3.54 -11.33
C THR A 1016 37.27 4.61 -12.05
N TYR A 1017 37.29 5.83 -11.53
CA TYR A 1017 36.85 7.01 -12.25
C TYR A 1017 37.98 7.48 -13.18
N ASP A 1018 37.78 7.37 -14.51
CA ASP A 1018 38.67 8.01 -15.49
C ASP A 1018 38.60 9.53 -15.29
N ARG A 1019 39.65 10.10 -14.69
CA ARG A 1019 39.81 11.56 -14.57
C ARG A 1019 40.04 12.13 -15.96
N THR A 1020 38.99 12.72 -16.55
CA THR A 1020 39.08 13.59 -17.73
C THR A 1020 39.63 14.97 -17.37
N ASP A 1021 40.69 15.00 -16.55
CA ASP A 1021 41.53 16.17 -16.38
C ASP A 1021 42.53 16.15 -17.55
N GLU A 1022 42.53 17.21 -18.35
CA GLU A 1022 43.61 17.39 -19.33
C GLU A 1022 44.94 17.44 -18.60
N ALA A 1023 45.91 16.61 -19.01
CA ALA A 1023 47.19 16.55 -18.32
C ALA A 1023 47.93 17.89 -18.46
N ASP A 1024 48.14 18.58 -17.32
CA ASP A 1024 48.93 19.81 -17.25
C ASP A 1024 50.25 19.64 -18.01
N ALA A 1025 50.45 20.46 -19.04
CA ALA A 1025 51.42 20.19 -20.10
C ALA A 1025 52.87 20.53 -19.71
N GLU A 1026 53.18 20.69 -18.41
CA GLU A 1026 54.49 21.10 -17.89
C GLU A 1026 55.25 20.03 -17.09
N GLU A 1027 54.94 18.73 -17.20
CA GLU A 1027 55.92 17.69 -16.83
C GLU A 1027 55.84 16.42 -17.69
N ARG A 1028 56.62 16.39 -18.80
CA ARG A 1028 56.80 15.19 -19.63
C ARG A 1028 58.25 14.90 -20.02
N GLY A 1029 58.83 13.92 -19.32
CA GLY A 1029 59.76 12.95 -19.89
C GLY A 1029 61.19 12.94 -19.32
N PRO A 1030 61.98 11.88 -19.62
CA PRO A 1030 61.65 10.74 -20.48
C PRO A 1030 61.43 9.41 -19.74
N GLU A 1031 60.94 8.41 -20.45
CA GLU A 1031 60.98 7.00 -20.05
C GLU A 1031 62.41 6.46 -20.09
N GLU A 1032 62.82 5.59 -19.15
CA GLU A 1032 63.29 4.22 -19.47
C GLU A 1032 63.72 3.38 -18.24
N ASN A 1033 63.52 2.07 -18.38
CA ASN A 1033 64.29 0.94 -17.82
C ASN A 1033 64.67 0.82 -16.32
N TYR A 1034 64.22 -0.31 -15.77
CA TYR A 1034 64.87 -1.14 -14.74
C TYR A 1034 66.35 -0.82 -14.40
N SER A 1035 66.60 -0.37 -13.16
CA SER A 1035 67.76 -0.79 -12.36
C SER A 1035 67.57 -0.43 -10.88
N ARG A 1036 67.94 -1.37 -9.99
CA ARG A 1036 67.93 -1.20 -8.53
C ARG A 1036 69.32 -0.78 -8.05
N PRO A 1037 69.54 0.42 -7.49
CA PRO A 1037 70.78 0.78 -6.82
C PRO A 1037 70.68 0.47 -5.33
N GLU A 1038 71.63 -0.27 -4.79
CA GLU A 1038 71.80 -0.45 -3.34
C GLU A 1038 72.52 0.77 -2.74
N ALA A 1039 72.16 1.16 -1.51
CA ALA A 1039 72.85 2.22 -0.78
C ALA A 1039 74.07 1.65 -0.04
N PRO A 1040 75.31 2.16 -0.26
CA PRO A 1040 76.51 1.55 0.29
C PRO A 1040 76.90 2.05 1.71
N ASN A 1041 77.17 1.09 2.59
CA ASN A 1041 78.12 1.10 3.73
C ASN A 1041 78.12 2.23 4.78
N GLU A 1042 77.85 1.85 6.03
CA GLU A 1042 78.73 2.03 7.20
C GLU A 1042 78.15 1.16 8.36
N PHE A 1043 78.43 -0.15 8.45
CA PHE A 1043 79.67 -0.85 8.82
C PHE A 1043 80.00 -0.85 10.33
N TYR A 1044 79.80 -1.99 11.01
CA TYR A 1044 80.82 -2.61 11.88
C TYR A 1044 80.52 -4.10 12.15
N ASP A 1045 81.58 -4.91 12.27
CA ASP A 1045 81.53 -6.38 12.40
C ASP A 1045 81.13 -6.89 13.80
N GLY A 1046 80.66 -8.15 13.88
CA GLY A 1046 80.25 -8.76 15.15
C GLY A 1046 79.84 -10.23 15.13
N ASP A 1047 80.51 -11.11 14.39
CA ASP A 1047 80.36 -12.56 14.58
C ASP A 1047 80.81 -12.97 15.99
N HIS A 1048 79.90 -13.44 16.86
CA HIS A 1048 80.11 -14.68 17.65
C HIS A 1048 78.89 -15.07 18.51
N ASP A 1049 78.65 -16.39 18.56
CA ASP A 1049 77.96 -17.17 19.60
C ASP A 1049 76.48 -16.89 19.92
N ASN A 1050 75.70 -17.83 20.49
CA ASN A 1050 75.60 -19.30 20.36
C ASN A 1050 74.34 -19.74 21.15
N ASP A 1051 73.86 -20.96 20.91
CA ASP A 1051 73.04 -21.77 21.84
C ASP A 1051 71.63 -21.30 22.30
N LYS A 1052 70.63 -21.99 21.70
CA LYS A 1052 69.66 -22.89 22.35
C LYS A 1052 68.26 -22.42 22.81
N GLU A 1053 67.35 -23.36 22.59
CA GLU A 1053 66.00 -23.51 23.15
C GLU A 1053 66.03 -23.74 24.67
N SER A 1054 64.91 -23.41 25.35
CA SER A 1054 64.40 -24.24 26.45
C SER A 1054 62.91 -23.97 26.71
N ASP A 1055 62.06 -24.98 26.52
CA ASP A 1055 60.71 -25.00 27.10
C ASP A 1055 60.77 -25.07 28.64
N VAL A 1056 59.86 -24.39 29.33
CA VAL A 1056 59.34 -24.80 30.66
C VAL A 1056 57.88 -24.34 30.78
N GLU A 1057 57.00 -25.27 31.19
CA GLU A 1057 55.60 -25.01 31.55
C GLU A 1057 55.46 -24.34 32.94
N ILE A 1058 54.55 -23.37 33.09
CA ILE A 1058 53.56 -23.28 34.20
C ILE A 1058 52.28 -22.65 33.64
#